data_AF-F0SIQ5-F1
#
_entry.id   AF-F0SIQ5-F1
#
_cell.length_a   1.000
_cell.length_b   1.000
_cell.length_c   1.000
_cell.angle_alpha   90.00
_cell.angle_beta   90.00
_cell.angle_gamma   90.00
#
_symmetry.space_group_name_H-M   'P 1'
#
loop_
_entity.id
_entity.type
_entity.pdbx_description
1 polymer ?
#
loop_
_entity_poly.entity_id
_entity_poly.type
_entity_poly.pdbx_seq_one_letter_code
_entity_poly.pdbx_strand_id
1 'polypeptide(L)'
;MHFVSPVRFVFAVLILILATGSPLRAAAPVELQLGPRADIKVTREDNAWQIETEGENPHFWTNELPADIDVAALPILEFEYFSTAPIENVRVRVPTANGGLRIEAGTIGLAETWQTHAIDLRQVEQPYLTGPRRRFAVLLGTKPGHLFRLRTLRLRPANAAEEQSQAERNREKEQRLADARDYETYLTTEFPATITSTLVKSDEIRVTAQVKSRIASDKLGIVEIPLHTPSYKLPEQVRIEAEATSKDGQIEFRLLRSLELRDRASSRWRLVSLKNPTQPIAVSAVFYANQWDKGVQRDLPPQSASSIKGLGAIPRNITTDHEVFDLGIQHATVNIVVNSLLRRTPTPATKPYVFEGQTFHINSNALASLDKTVHSLTQRKVINSAILLIGNGRDEHGRPLSAMIHPEAESQGRFAMPNLATPDGTTAYRAIIYLLTERYTRADGQFGRISNWILHNEIDQSGTWTNMGAQPLLRYLETFTRSARIVYQTARRFDPHARVFVSLTHFWTRVSPGHHTFQVRDIIERFNLANHVEGPFEWGIAYHPYPEPMRQSQAWTNHVDYTFDADFILPANIEVLPTFMQQPRFLFQGKQRGILLSEQGVNAASMSDEDQMLQAAGIAWVMSRVRRVKGIEAYHYHAYRDSPEAEGGLLLGLTNPNSGHKHAWDTYAAFDTPGEEEAFRFAWPIIGISGPEQIELHPVAPHSPAQNK
;
A
#
# COMPACT_ATOMS: atom_id res chain seq x y z
N MET A 1 -17.34 62.05 2.72
CA MET A 1 -17.89 62.68 1.51
C MET A 1 -17.43 61.89 0.30
N HIS A 2 -18.37 61.64 -0.62
CA HIS A 2 -18.34 60.71 -1.76
C HIS A 2 -17.09 60.78 -2.65
N PHE A 3 -16.63 59.64 -3.19
CA PHE A 3 -16.96 59.18 -4.54
C PHE A 3 -16.40 57.77 -4.86
N VAL A 4 -17.32 56.90 -5.24
CA VAL A 4 -17.37 55.74 -6.16
C VAL A 4 -16.06 55.16 -6.78
N SER A 5 -16.02 53.81 -6.74
CA SER A 5 -15.17 52.80 -7.39
C SER A 5 -14.92 52.94 -8.91
N PRO A 6 -13.83 52.34 -9.45
CA PRO A 6 -13.90 51.73 -10.77
C PRO A 6 -13.60 50.22 -10.77
N VAL A 7 -14.55 49.52 -11.40
CA VAL A 7 -14.58 48.11 -11.79
C VAL A 7 -13.46 47.80 -12.79
N ARG A 8 -12.79 46.65 -12.59
CA ARG A 8 -11.81 46.08 -13.52
C ARG A 8 -12.52 45.50 -14.74
N PHE A 9 -12.22 46.05 -15.92
CA PHE A 9 -12.52 45.47 -17.23
C PHE A 9 -11.66 44.21 -17.45
N VAL A 10 -12.32 43.06 -17.67
CA VAL A 10 -11.70 41.85 -18.20
C VAL A 10 -11.97 41.82 -19.70
N PHE A 11 -10.91 41.81 -20.50
CA PHE A 11 -10.99 41.54 -21.94
C PHE A 11 -11.36 40.07 -22.16
N ALA A 12 -12.59 39.83 -22.60
CA ALA A 12 -13.00 38.55 -23.17
C ALA A 12 -12.66 38.57 -24.67
N VAL A 13 -11.69 37.75 -25.08
CA VAL A 13 -11.44 37.45 -26.50
C VAL A 13 -12.51 36.46 -26.95
N LEU A 14 -13.49 36.95 -27.71
CA LEU A 14 -14.52 36.14 -28.35
C LEU A 14 -13.92 35.51 -29.62
N ILE A 15 -13.47 34.26 -29.54
CA ILE A 15 -13.19 33.46 -30.75
C ILE A 15 -14.52 32.87 -31.19
N LEU A 16 -15.11 33.48 -32.22
CA LEU A 16 -16.30 32.96 -32.91
C LEU A 16 -15.84 31.83 -33.86
N ILE A 17 -15.82 30.60 -33.38
CA ILE A 17 -15.72 29.42 -34.26
C ILE A 17 -17.13 29.15 -34.79
N LEU A 18 -17.37 29.50 -36.05
CA LEU A 18 -18.51 29.03 -36.82
C LEU A 18 -18.39 27.52 -37.01
N ALA A 19 -18.94 26.76 -36.06
CA ALA A 19 -19.17 25.34 -36.23
C ALA A 19 -20.37 25.15 -37.17
N THR A 20 -20.13 24.95 -38.46
CA THR A 20 -21.08 24.24 -39.33
C THR A 20 -21.02 22.75 -38.98
N GLY A 21 -21.46 22.42 -37.76
CA GLY A 21 -21.74 21.05 -37.34
C GLY A 21 -23.20 20.79 -37.59
N SER A 22 -23.52 19.81 -38.44
CA SER A 22 -24.85 19.20 -38.44
C SER A 22 -25.21 18.82 -37.00
N PRO A 23 -26.46 19.03 -36.53
CA PRO A 23 -26.84 18.60 -35.19
C PRO A 23 -26.52 17.11 -35.06
N LEU A 24 -25.64 16.75 -34.12
CA LEU A 24 -25.41 15.37 -33.73
C LEU A 24 -26.77 14.79 -33.37
N ARG A 25 -27.32 13.96 -34.26
CA ARG A 25 -28.55 13.23 -34.01
C ARG A 25 -28.26 12.37 -32.78
N ALA A 26 -28.95 12.61 -31.67
CA ALA A 26 -28.77 11.81 -30.47
C ALA A 26 -28.93 10.33 -30.83
N ALA A 27 -27.92 9.52 -30.49
CA ALA A 27 -27.96 8.09 -30.80
C ALA A 27 -29.21 7.47 -30.14
N ALA A 28 -29.99 6.74 -30.91
CA ALA A 28 -31.21 6.12 -30.38
C ALA A 28 -30.83 4.95 -29.44
N PRO A 29 -31.61 4.70 -28.36
CA PRO A 29 -31.41 3.53 -27.51
C PRO A 29 -31.46 2.22 -28.31
N VAL A 30 -30.66 1.24 -27.88
CA VAL A 30 -30.57 -0.09 -28.49
C VAL A 30 -31.05 -1.12 -27.48
N GLU A 31 -32.18 -1.75 -27.78
CA GLU A 31 -32.72 -2.84 -26.97
C GLU A 31 -31.83 -4.10 -27.08
N LEU A 32 -31.59 -4.73 -25.94
CA LEU A 32 -30.84 -5.97 -25.78
C LEU A 32 -31.77 -7.08 -25.31
N GLN A 33 -31.34 -8.32 -25.49
CA GLN A 33 -32.05 -9.52 -25.06
C GLN A 33 -31.17 -10.31 -24.09
N LEU A 34 -31.78 -11.16 -23.25
CA LEU A 34 -31.01 -12.16 -22.50
C LEU A 34 -30.41 -13.19 -23.47
N GLY A 35 -29.11 -13.41 -23.34
CA GLY A 35 -28.34 -14.44 -24.01
C GLY A 35 -28.12 -15.64 -23.09
N PRO A 36 -26.91 -16.25 -23.10
CA PRO A 36 -26.56 -17.33 -22.18
C PRO A 36 -26.79 -16.96 -20.71
N ARG A 37 -26.89 -17.97 -19.85
CA ARG A 37 -27.20 -17.82 -18.43
C ARG A 37 -26.57 -18.96 -17.63
N ALA A 38 -26.25 -18.70 -16.37
CA ALA A 38 -25.77 -19.69 -15.42
C ALA A 38 -26.31 -19.34 -14.03
N ASP A 39 -26.60 -20.37 -13.24
CA ASP A 39 -27.09 -20.21 -11.87
C ASP A 39 -28.35 -19.33 -11.78
N ILE A 40 -29.21 -19.35 -12.79
CA ILE A 40 -30.53 -18.69 -12.78
C ILE A 40 -31.56 -19.51 -13.55
N LYS A 41 -32.81 -19.47 -13.09
CA LYS A 41 -33.99 -19.83 -13.89
C LYS A 41 -34.61 -18.58 -14.46
N VAL A 42 -35.02 -18.62 -15.73
CA VAL A 42 -35.74 -17.51 -16.35
C VAL A 42 -37.00 -18.01 -17.03
N THR A 43 -38.14 -17.45 -16.65
CA THR A 43 -39.43 -17.58 -17.33
C THR A 43 -39.81 -16.24 -17.95
N ARG A 44 -40.55 -16.27 -19.06
CA ARG A 44 -41.04 -15.06 -19.72
C ARG A 44 -42.52 -14.91 -19.38
N GLU A 45 -42.87 -13.77 -18.80
CA GLU A 45 -44.25 -13.42 -18.44
C GLU A 45 -44.55 -12.03 -19.00
N ASP A 46 -45.53 -11.95 -19.90
CA ASP A 46 -45.88 -10.74 -20.65
C ASP A 46 -44.65 -10.09 -21.32
N ASN A 47 -44.39 -8.83 -20.96
CA ASN A 47 -43.29 -8.00 -21.44
C ASN A 47 -42.06 -8.03 -20.53
N ALA A 48 -41.97 -8.99 -19.60
CA ALA A 48 -40.88 -9.10 -18.64
C ALA A 48 -40.29 -10.51 -18.56
N TRP A 49 -39.05 -10.58 -18.10
CA TRP A 49 -38.38 -11.82 -17.71
C TRP A 49 -38.44 -11.94 -16.20
N GLN A 50 -38.99 -13.03 -15.69
CA GLN A 50 -38.88 -13.40 -14.28
C GLN A 50 -37.66 -14.28 -14.11
N ILE A 51 -36.77 -13.88 -13.21
CA ILE A 51 -35.49 -14.50 -12.92
C ILE A 51 -35.52 -14.95 -11.46
N GLU A 52 -35.19 -16.21 -11.24
CA GLU A 52 -34.94 -16.78 -9.92
C GLU A 52 -33.44 -17.11 -9.82
N THR A 53 -32.74 -16.54 -8.84
CA THR A 53 -31.32 -16.83 -8.63
C THR A 53 -31.12 -18.22 -8.04
N GLU A 54 -30.14 -18.94 -8.55
CA GLU A 54 -29.70 -20.24 -8.05
C GLU A 54 -28.18 -20.19 -7.80
N GLY A 55 -27.60 -21.23 -7.20
CA GLY A 55 -26.15 -21.36 -7.03
C GLY A 55 -25.46 -20.21 -6.28
N GLU A 56 -24.14 -20.11 -6.46
CA GLU A 56 -23.28 -19.13 -5.78
C GLU A 56 -22.92 -17.93 -6.68
N ASN A 57 -23.13 -18.03 -7.99
CA ASN A 57 -22.79 -16.97 -8.94
C ASN A 57 -23.88 -16.79 -10.01
N PRO A 58 -25.11 -16.39 -9.62
CA PRO A 58 -26.22 -16.15 -10.56
C PRO A 58 -25.88 -15.05 -11.57
N HIS A 59 -25.92 -15.36 -12.87
CA HIS A 59 -25.67 -14.36 -13.91
C HIS A 59 -26.29 -14.69 -15.27
N PHE A 60 -26.50 -13.63 -16.06
CA PHE A 60 -26.85 -13.73 -17.46
C PHE A 60 -25.92 -12.88 -18.31
N TRP A 61 -25.80 -13.26 -19.57
CA TRP A 61 -25.18 -12.42 -20.59
C TRP A 61 -26.25 -11.73 -21.41
N THR A 62 -25.93 -10.57 -21.96
CA THR A 62 -26.71 -10.00 -23.07
C THR A 62 -26.52 -10.85 -24.32
N ASN A 63 -27.40 -10.68 -25.30
CA ASN A 63 -27.09 -11.06 -26.67
C ASN A 63 -25.80 -10.35 -27.15
N GLU A 64 -25.21 -10.89 -28.22
CA GLU A 64 -24.06 -10.23 -28.85
C GLU A 64 -24.50 -8.91 -29.46
N LEU A 65 -23.75 -7.85 -29.14
CA LEU A 65 -23.94 -6.52 -29.70
C LEU A 65 -23.58 -6.54 -31.19
N PRO A 66 -24.44 -5.97 -32.05
CA PRO A 66 -24.12 -5.76 -33.45
C PRO A 66 -22.83 -4.95 -33.62
N ALA A 67 -22.08 -5.23 -34.69
CA ALA A 67 -20.76 -4.66 -34.92
C ALA A 67 -20.78 -3.13 -35.10
N ASP A 68 -21.90 -2.60 -35.58
CA ASP A 68 -22.17 -1.19 -35.87
C ASP A 68 -22.60 -0.37 -34.65
N ILE A 69 -22.92 -1.01 -33.52
CA ILE A 69 -23.27 -0.28 -32.29
C ILE A 69 -22.02 0.33 -31.66
N ASP A 70 -22.01 1.65 -31.52
CA ASP A 70 -20.99 2.36 -30.75
C ASP A 70 -21.43 2.54 -29.29
N VAL A 71 -20.82 1.79 -28.38
CA VAL A 71 -21.12 1.90 -26.93
C VAL A 71 -20.55 3.19 -26.34
N ALA A 72 -19.59 3.86 -26.99
CA ALA A 72 -19.16 5.18 -26.55
C ALA A 72 -20.29 6.22 -26.69
N ALA A 73 -21.13 6.07 -27.72
CA ALA A 73 -22.32 6.89 -27.93
C ALA A 73 -23.53 6.46 -27.07
N LEU A 74 -23.54 5.22 -26.58
CA LEU A 74 -24.61 4.63 -25.74
C LEU A 74 -24.02 4.02 -24.44
N PRO A 75 -23.43 4.86 -23.56
CA PRO A 75 -22.60 4.38 -22.46
C PRO A 75 -23.39 3.78 -21.29
N ILE A 76 -24.71 3.91 -21.28
CA ILE A 76 -25.52 3.47 -20.13
C ILE A 76 -26.21 2.16 -20.46
N LEU A 77 -25.86 1.11 -19.72
CA LEU A 77 -26.64 -0.12 -19.67
C LEU A 77 -27.77 0.07 -18.66
N GLU A 78 -29.00 0.04 -19.14
CA GLU A 78 -30.20 0.28 -18.34
C GLU A 78 -31.16 -0.90 -18.43
N PHE A 79 -31.86 -1.18 -17.34
CA PHE A 79 -33.05 -2.02 -17.35
C PHE A 79 -34.05 -1.54 -16.30
N GLU A 80 -35.33 -1.86 -16.50
CA GLU A 80 -36.35 -1.73 -15.47
C GLU A 80 -36.47 -3.04 -14.69
N TYR A 81 -36.73 -2.93 -13.39
CA TYR A 81 -36.86 -4.08 -12.52
C TYR A 81 -37.99 -3.99 -11.51
N PHE A 82 -38.39 -5.15 -11.02
CA PHE A 82 -39.25 -5.35 -9.86
C PHE A 82 -38.58 -6.43 -8.99
N SER A 83 -38.42 -6.18 -7.70
CA SER A 83 -37.73 -7.11 -6.80
C SER A 83 -38.41 -7.19 -5.44
N THR A 84 -38.65 -8.42 -4.97
CA THR A 84 -39.27 -8.70 -3.67
C THR A 84 -38.27 -8.70 -2.50
N ALA A 85 -36.98 -8.59 -2.81
CA ALA A 85 -35.91 -8.37 -1.85
C ALA A 85 -34.74 -7.63 -2.53
N PRO A 86 -33.89 -6.90 -1.78
CA PRO A 86 -32.68 -6.32 -2.34
C PRO A 86 -31.74 -7.41 -2.90
N ILE A 87 -31.12 -7.13 -4.05
CA ILE A 87 -30.00 -7.90 -4.60
C ILE A 87 -28.75 -7.06 -4.47
N GLU A 88 -27.91 -7.42 -3.52
CA GLU A 88 -26.63 -6.76 -3.25
C GLU A 88 -25.53 -7.24 -4.20
N ASN A 89 -24.46 -6.45 -4.36
CA ASN A 89 -23.27 -6.80 -5.14
C ASN A 89 -23.57 -7.13 -6.62
N VAL A 90 -24.48 -6.36 -7.22
CA VAL A 90 -24.75 -6.46 -8.66
C VAL A 90 -23.52 -5.95 -9.40
N ARG A 91 -23.05 -6.73 -10.38
CA ARG A 91 -21.82 -6.42 -11.12
C ARG A 91 -22.04 -6.60 -12.60
N VAL A 92 -21.30 -5.83 -13.40
CA VAL A 92 -21.28 -6.00 -14.85
C VAL A 92 -19.87 -6.34 -15.30
N ARG A 93 -19.71 -7.48 -15.97
CA ARG A 93 -18.47 -7.79 -16.69
C ARG A 93 -18.53 -7.18 -18.08
N VAL A 94 -17.66 -6.21 -18.33
CA VAL A 94 -17.47 -5.55 -19.61
C VAL A 94 -16.28 -6.19 -20.33
N PRO A 95 -16.41 -6.66 -21.58
CA PRO A 95 -15.29 -7.20 -22.34
C PRO A 95 -14.14 -6.19 -22.50
N THR A 96 -12.91 -6.66 -22.30
CA THR A 96 -11.66 -5.91 -22.54
C THR A 96 -10.70 -6.80 -23.33
N ALA A 97 -9.67 -6.20 -23.95
CA ALA A 97 -8.70 -6.94 -24.76
C ALA A 97 -7.97 -8.03 -23.95
N ASN A 98 -7.96 -7.88 -22.62
CA ASN A 98 -7.28 -8.74 -21.66
C ASN A 98 -8.24 -9.62 -20.83
N GLY A 99 -9.47 -9.90 -21.30
CA GLY A 99 -10.36 -10.91 -20.68
C GLY A 99 -11.60 -10.39 -19.93
N GLY A 100 -11.79 -9.06 -19.88
CA GLY A 100 -12.95 -8.39 -19.30
C GLY A 100 -12.71 -7.76 -17.93
N LEU A 101 -13.22 -6.54 -17.72
CA LEU A 101 -13.20 -5.82 -16.44
C LEU A 101 -14.58 -5.83 -15.78
N ARG A 102 -14.62 -5.74 -14.45
CA ARG A 102 -15.87 -5.75 -13.66
C ARG A 102 -16.19 -4.34 -13.20
N ILE A 103 -17.44 -3.92 -13.41
CA ILE A 103 -18.04 -2.71 -12.84
C ILE A 103 -18.88 -3.14 -11.66
N GLU A 104 -18.68 -2.50 -10.51
CA GLU A 104 -19.63 -2.57 -9.40
C GLU A 104 -20.86 -1.75 -9.77
N ALA A 105 -22.00 -2.42 -9.95
CA ALA A 105 -23.26 -1.81 -10.37
C ALA A 105 -24.21 -1.54 -9.20
N GLY A 106 -23.70 -1.61 -7.96
CA GLY A 106 -24.43 -1.29 -6.74
C GLY A 106 -25.44 -2.38 -6.33
N THR A 107 -26.51 -1.93 -5.68
CA THR A 107 -27.59 -2.79 -5.18
C THR A 107 -28.86 -2.52 -5.98
N ILE A 108 -29.51 -3.58 -6.43
CA ILE A 108 -30.90 -3.51 -6.89
C ILE A 108 -31.77 -3.53 -5.64
N GLY A 109 -32.50 -2.45 -5.37
CA GLY A 109 -33.27 -2.31 -4.15
C GLY A 109 -34.51 -3.23 -4.09
N LEU A 110 -35.13 -3.31 -2.91
CA LEU A 110 -36.52 -3.75 -2.81
C LEU A 110 -37.39 -2.78 -3.64
N ALA A 111 -38.15 -3.32 -4.58
CA ALA A 111 -39.00 -2.53 -5.45
C ALA A 111 -40.30 -3.28 -5.77
N GLU A 112 -41.37 -2.90 -5.08
CA GLU A 112 -42.74 -3.38 -5.31
C GLU A 112 -43.44 -2.65 -6.47
N THR A 113 -42.68 -1.86 -7.23
CA THR A 113 -43.07 -1.19 -8.48
C THR A 113 -41.91 -1.26 -9.46
N TRP A 114 -42.16 -1.09 -10.76
CA TRP A 114 -41.07 -1.03 -11.74
C TRP A 114 -40.16 0.18 -11.47
N GLN A 115 -38.88 -0.09 -11.24
CA GLN A 115 -37.85 0.91 -11.01
C GLN A 115 -36.76 0.79 -12.08
N THR A 116 -36.06 1.88 -12.37
CA THR A 116 -34.95 1.86 -13.33
C THR A 116 -33.63 1.62 -12.61
N HIS A 117 -32.81 0.72 -13.15
CA HIS A 117 -31.42 0.56 -12.77
C HIS A 117 -30.53 0.91 -13.96
N ALA A 118 -29.58 1.83 -13.76
CA ALA A 118 -28.71 2.34 -14.80
C ALA A 118 -27.24 2.18 -14.40
N ILE A 119 -26.42 1.70 -15.33
CA ILE A 119 -25.03 1.34 -15.10
C ILE A 119 -24.18 2.06 -16.14
N ASP A 120 -23.32 2.97 -15.68
CA ASP A 120 -22.42 3.72 -16.55
C ASP A 120 -21.20 2.87 -16.92
N LEU A 121 -21.15 2.43 -18.18
CA LEU A 121 -20.09 1.57 -18.71
C LEU A 121 -18.75 2.32 -18.86
N ARG A 122 -18.74 3.66 -18.79
CA ARG A 122 -17.53 4.50 -18.86
C ARG A 122 -16.65 4.40 -17.61
N GLN A 123 -17.12 3.68 -16.59
CA GLN A 123 -16.32 3.33 -15.41
C GLN A 123 -15.17 2.35 -15.73
N VAL A 124 -15.21 1.68 -16.89
CA VAL A 124 -14.12 0.84 -17.39
C VAL A 124 -13.25 1.65 -18.33
N GLU A 125 -11.94 1.73 -18.06
CA GLU A 125 -11.00 2.32 -19.00
C GLU A 125 -10.82 1.42 -20.23
N GLN A 126 -11.03 1.98 -21.42
CA GLN A 126 -10.89 1.30 -22.71
C GLN A 126 -11.67 -0.03 -22.81
N PRO A 127 -13.02 -0.01 -22.73
CA PRO A 127 -13.81 -1.21 -22.98
C PRO A 127 -13.49 -1.73 -24.38
N TYR A 128 -13.08 -2.99 -24.49
CA TYR A 128 -12.73 -3.58 -25.78
C TYR A 128 -14.00 -4.06 -26.46
N LEU A 129 -14.54 -3.17 -27.27
CA LEU A 129 -15.76 -3.40 -28.02
C LEU A 129 -15.47 -3.86 -29.45
N THR A 130 -14.22 -4.24 -29.75
CA THR A 130 -13.77 -4.66 -31.09
C THR A 130 -13.32 -6.13 -31.15
N GLY A 131 -13.54 -6.90 -30.08
CA GLY A 131 -13.19 -8.33 -29.97
C GLY A 131 -14.33 -9.33 -30.24
N PRO A 132 -14.02 -10.64 -30.34
CA PRO A 132 -15.05 -11.68 -30.43
C PRO A 132 -15.93 -11.70 -29.16
N ARG A 133 -17.25 -11.93 -29.33
CA ARG A 133 -18.27 -11.99 -28.26
C ARG A 133 -18.51 -10.66 -27.51
N ARG A 134 -18.93 -9.62 -28.24
CA ARG A 134 -19.32 -8.30 -27.70
C ARG A 134 -20.61 -8.38 -26.86
N ARG A 135 -20.57 -8.91 -25.64
CA ARG A 135 -21.72 -9.01 -24.74
C ARG A 135 -21.34 -8.69 -23.31
N PHE A 136 -22.26 -8.08 -22.56
CA PHE A 136 -22.07 -7.83 -21.13
C PHE A 136 -22.52 -9.06 -20.34
N ALA A 137 -21.89 -9.31 -19.18
CA ALA A 137 -22.43 -10.26 -18.20
C ALA A 137 -22.95 -9.46 -17.00
N VAL A 138 -24.22 -9.65 -16.63
CA VAL A 138 -24.80 -9.06 -15.41
C VAL A 138 -24.85 -10.14 -14.35
N LEU A 139 -24.10 -9.94 -13.26
CA LEU A 139 -24.00 -10.84 -12.12
C LEU A 139 -24.92 -10.32 -11.02
N LEU A 140 -25.84 -11.16 -10.54
CA LEU A 140 -26.95 -10.83 -9.62
C LEU A 140 -26.62 -11.26 -8.19
N GLY A 141 -25.54 -10.73 -7.62
CA GLY A 141 -25.11 -11.08 -6.26
C GLY A 141 -24.56 -12.50 -6.13
N THR A 142 -24.61 -13.07 -4.93
CA THR A 142 -24.05 -14.40 -4.59
C THR A 142 -25.00 -15.30 -3.81
N LYS A 143 -26.26 -14.89 -3.61
CA LYS A 143 -27.25 -15.63 -2.81
C LYS A 143 -28.31 -16.28 -3.73
N PRO A 144 -28.65 -17.57 -3.54
CA PRO A 144 -29.76 -18.19 -4.25
C PRO A 144 -31.12 -17.77 -3.66
N GLY A 145 -32.19 -18.00 -4.42
CA GLY A 145 -33.58 -17.83 -3.98
C GLY A 145 -34.17 -16.43 -4.15
N HIS A 146 -33.48 -15.50 -4.81
CA HIS A 146 -34.02 -14.18 -5.10
C HIS A 146 -34.92 -14.22 -6.34
N LEU A 147 -36.17 -13.77 -6.17
CA LEU A 147 -37.12 -13.56 -7.26
C LEU A 147 -37.09 -12.10 -7.71
N PHE A 148 -36.72 -11.92 -8.98
CA PHE A 148 -36.50 -10.62 -9.59
C PHE A 148 -37.07 -10.61 -11.00
N ARG A 149 -37.73 -9.53 -11.40
CA ARG A 149 -38.25 -9.37 -12.76
C ARG A 149 -37.50 -8.24 -13.45
N LEU A 150 -37.19 -8.43 -14.73
CA LEU A 150 -36.47 -7.48 -15.57
C LEU A 150 -37.24 -7.22 -16.86
N ARG A 151 -37.29 -5.97 -17.31
CA ARG A 151 -37.73 -5.59 -18.65
C ARG A 151 -36.91 -4.41 -19.19
N THR A 152 -37.07 -4.09 -20.48
CA THR A 152 -36.47 -2.89 -21.10
C THR A 152 -34.93 -2.85 -20.98
N LEU A 153 -34.26 -4.00 -21.16
CA LEU A 153 -32.79 -4.09 -21.13
C LEU A 153 -32.21 -3.40 -22.37
N ARG A 154 -31.46 -2.31 -22.21
CA ARG A 154 -30.98 -1.52 -23.35
C ARG A 154 -29.68 -0.78 -23.08
N LEU A 155 -29.03 -0.39 -24.16
CA LEU A 155 -28.02 0.67 -24.16
C LEU A 155 -28.67 1.99 -24.54
N ARG A 156 -28.33 3.08 -23.84
CA ARG A 156 -28.84 4.42 -24.16
C ARG A 156 -27.78 5.51 -23.98
N PRO A 157 -28.00 6.72 -24.54
CA PRO A 157 -27.20 7.89 -24.20
C PRO A 157 -27.29 8.19 -22.69
N ALA A 158 -26.24 8.79 -22.15
CA ALA A 158 -26.28 9.33 -20.80
C ALA A 158 -27.23 10.54 -20.72
N ASN A 159 -27.96 10.65 -19.60
CA ASN A 159 -28.73 11.84 -19.29
C ASN A 159 -27.82 12.94 -18.71
N ALA A 160 -28.37 14.14 -18.49
CA ALA A 160 -27.58 15.29 -18.02
C ALA A 160 -26.88 15.05 -16.66
N ALA A 161 -27.50 14.30 -15.74
CA ALA A 161 -26.91 14.00 -14.44
C ALA A 161 -25.76 12.98 -14.55
N GLU A 162 -25.93 11.96 -15.39
CA GLU A 162 -24.88 10.97 -15.68
C GLU A 162 -23.70 11.60 -16.43
N GLU A 163 -23.95 12.55 -17.32
CA GLU A 163 -22.89 13.33 -17.97
C GLU A 163 -22.14 14.24 -17.00
N GLN A 164 -22.87 14.91 -16.10
CA GLN A 164 -22.26 15.71 -15.04
C GLN A 164 -21.40 14.85 -14.11
N SER A 165 -21.89 13.67 -13.72
CA SER A 165 -21.15 12.71 -12.90
C SER A 165 -19.88 12.21 -13.61
N GLN A 166 -19.94 11.91 -14.91
CA GLN A 166 -18.75 11.55 -15.69
C GLN A 166 -17.76 12.71 -15.79
N ALA A 167 -18.24 13.93 -16.02
CA ALA A 167 -17.39 15.11 -16.07
C ALA A 167 -16.68 15.37 -14.73
N GLU A 168 -17.36 15.13 -13.61
CA GLU A 168 -16.76 15.19 -12.28
C GLU A 168 -15.67 14.13 -12.07
N ARG A 169 -15.95 12.86 -12.39
CA ARG A 169 -14.93 11.79 -12.36
C ARG A 169 -13.70 12.11 -13.21
N ASN A 170 -13.92 12.67 -14.42
CA ASN A 170 -12.82 13.09 -15.30
C ASN A 170 -12.00 14.24 -14.69
N ARG A 171 -12.66 15.23 -14.07
CA ARG A 171 -11.97 16.33 -13.37
C ARG A 171 -11.15 15.81 -12.19
N GLU A 172 -11.69 14.90 -11.39
CA GLU A 172 -10.96 14.28 -10.29
C GLU A 172 -9.73 13.50 -10.77
N LYS A 173 -9.90 12.69 -11.83
CA LYS A 173 -8.79 11.96 -12.45
C LYS A 173 -7.70 12.91 -12.96
N GLU A 174 -8.08 13.97 -13.66
CA GLU A 174 -7.11 14.96 -14.16
C GLU A 174 -6.41 15.70 -13.01
N GLN A 175 -7.12 16.01 -11.93
CA GLN A 175 -6.53 16.59 -10.73
C GLN A 175 -5.50 15.65 -10.07
N ARG A 176 -5.80 14.34 -9.98
CA ARG A 176 -4.84 13.34 -9.47
C ARG A 176 -3.59 13.24 -10.37
N LEU A 177 -3.76 13.30 -11.69
CA LEU A 177 -2.65 13.34 -12.64
C LEU A 177 -1.84 14.64 -12.52
N ALA A 178 -2.48 15.77 -12.32
CA ALA A 178 -1.82 17.06 -12.07
C ALA A 178 -1.00 17.01 -10.78
N ASP A 179 -1.55 16.51 -9.68
CA ASP A 179 -0.83 16.33 -8.42
C ASP A 179 0.41 15.44 -8.59
N ALA A 180 0.32 14.38 -9.40
CA ALA A 180 1.45 13.51 -9.71
C ALA A 180 2.55 14.24 -10.51
N ARG A 181 2.17 15.03 -11.52
CA ARG A 181 3.10 15.86 -12.32
C ARG A 181 3.76 16.95 -11.48
N ASP A 182 3.01 17.58 -10.57
CA ASP A 182 3.54 18.59 -9.66
C ASP A 182 4.58 17.97 -8.71
N TYR A 183 4.32 16.77 -8.19
CA TYR A 183 5.27 16.07 -7.35
C TYR A 183 6.51 15.62 -8.12
N GLU A 184 6.36 15.13 -9.37
CA GLU A 184 7.49 14.82 -10.25
C GLU A 184 8.37 16.05 -10.52
N THR A 185 7.74 17.16 -10.86
CA THR A 185 8.41 18.45 -11.07
C THR A 185 9.15 18.87 -9.81
N TYR A 186 8.51 18.76 -8.64
CA TYR A 186 9.12 19.05 -7.36
C TYR A 186 10.37 18.19 -7.09
N LEU A 187 10.32 16.88 -7.33
CA LEU A 187 11.43 15.96 -7.09
C LEU A 187 12.61 16.17 -8.04
N THR A 188 12.36 16.74 -9.23
CA THR A 188 13.39 17.00 -10.24
C THR A 188 13.84 18.47 -10.28
N THR A 189 13.24 19.34 -9.46
CA THR A 189 13.56 20.76 -9.43
C THR A 189 14.92 21.02 -8.78
N GLU A 190 15.78 21.74 -9.49
CA GLU A 190 16.99 22.33 -8.91
C GLU A 190 16.68 23.62 -8.15
N PHE A 191 16.42 23.46 -6.86
CA PHE A 191 16.16 24.59 -5.98
C PHE A 191 17.38 25.55 -5.85
N PRO A 192 17.13 26.87 -5.71
CA PRO A 192 18.18 27.86 -5.45
C PRO A 192 18.81 27.75 -4.05
N ALA A 193 18.18 27.05 -3.11
CA ALA A 193 18.72 26.72 -1.80
C ALA A 193 18.49 25.25 -1.44
N THR A 194 19.32 24.70 -0.57
CA THR A 194 19.28 23.31 -0.13
C THR A 194 19.50 23.26 1.37
N ILE A 195 18.52 22.76 2.12
CA ILE A 195 18.71 22.43 3.54
C ILE A 195 19.63 21.20 3.58
N THR A 196 20.73 21.29 4.33
CA THR A 196 21.76 20.24 4.41
C THR A 196 21.71 19.50 5.75
N SER A 197 21.22 20.15 6.80
CA SER A 197 21.04 19.54 8.11
C SER A 197 19.80 20.08 8.82
N THR A 198 19.09 19.19 9.49
CA THR A 198 18.11 19.50 10.53
C THR A 198 18.46 18.65 11.74
N LEU A 199 19.10 19.29 12.73
CA LEU A 199 19.57 18.70 13.96
C LEU A 199 18.56 18.92 15.09
N VAL A 200 18.06 17.83 15.66
CA VAL A 200 17.16 17.86 16.82
C VAL A 200 17.97 17.81 18.11
N LYS A 201 17.77 18.80 19.00
CA LYS A 201 18.35 18.86 20.34
C LYS A 201 17.29 18.68 21.42
N SER A 202 17.67 18.84 22.69
CA SER A 202 16.76 18.75 23.83
C SER A 202 15.64 19.80 23.79
N ASP A 203 15.96 21.03 23.40
CA ASP A 203 15.11 22.22 23.49
C ASP A 203 15.04 23.03 22.19
N GLU A 204 16.02 22.89 21.29
CA GLU A 204 16.06 23.54 19.97
C GLU A 204 16.08 22.54 18.79
N ILE A 205 15.65 23.02 17.62
CA ILE A 205 15.89 22.43 16.31
C ILE A 205 16.77 23.41 15.55
N ARG A 206 17.91 22.93 15.06
CA ARG A 206 18.85 23.71 14.25
C ARG A 206 18.76 23.28 12.80
N VAL A 207 18.44 24.22 11.93
CA VAL A 207 18.35 23.99 10.48
C VAL A 207 19.44 24.76 9.77
N THR A 208 20.26 24.06 8.99
CA THR A 208 21.35 24.64 8.20
C THR A 208 21.08 24.45 6.72
N ALA A 209 21.29 25.49 5.92
CA ALA A 209 21.11 25.43 4.49
C ALA A 209 22.21 26.15 3.72
N GLN A 210 22.42 25.70 2.49
CA GLN A 210 23.29 26.29 1.49
C GLN A 210 22.43 27.04 0.47
N VAL A 211 22.89 28.22 0.06
CA VAL A 211 22.15 29.19 -0.76
C VAL A 211 23.01 29.56 -1.96
N LYS A 212 22.51 29.31 -3.17
CA LYS A 212 23.21 29.69 -4.41
C LYS A 212 23.29 31.22 -4.53
N SER A 213 24.36 31.73 -5.13
CA SER A 213 24.67 33.18 -5.24
C SER A 213 23.51 34.05 -5.75
N ARG A 214 22.69 33.52 -6.66
CA ARG A 214 21.54 34.22 -7.26
C ARG A 214 20.47 34.72 -6.28
N ILE A 215 20.38 34.14 -5.08
CA ILE A 215 19.44 34.59 -4.03
C ILE A 215 20.16 34.86 -2.69
N ALA A 216 21.49 35.00 -2.70
CA ALA A 216 22.26 35.15 -1.47
C ALA A 216 21.93 36.46 -0.71
N SER A 217 21.56 37.52 -1.44
CA SER A 217 21.14 38.79 -0.86
C SER A 217 19.65 38.84 -0.47
N ASP A 218 18.86 37.81 -0.81
CA ASP A 218 17.44 37.78 -0.48
C ASP A 218 17.23 37.62 1.02
N LYS A 219 16.17 38.25 1.55
CA LYS A 219 15.65 37.88 2.86
C LYS A 219 14.87 36.57 2.72
N LEU A 220 15.28 35.54 3.45
CA LEU A 220 14.66 34.22 3.41
C LEU A 220 13.93 33.94 4.72
N GLY A 221 12.80 33.24 4.61
CA GLY A 221 12.05 32.70 5.73
C GLY A 221 12.19 31.19 5.81
N ILE A 222 12.18 30.64 7.02
CA ILE A 222 11.96 29.20 7.24
C ILE A 222 10.51 28.97 7.65
N VAL A 223 9.89 27.97 7.03
CA VAL A 223 8.49 27.60 7.27
C VAL A 223 8.42 26.14 7.69
N GLU A 224 7.55 25.86 8.64
CA GLU A 224 7.17 24.50 8.98
C GLU A 224 6.07 24.03 8.03
N ILE A 225 6.26 22.90 7.34
CA ILE A 225 5.22 22.34 6.47
C ILE A 225 4.39 21.32 7.26
N PRO A 226 3.08 21.58 7.48
CA PRO A 226 2.21 20.64 8.19
C PRO A 226 2.25 19.26 7.55
N LEU A 227 2.19 18.20 8.37
CA LEU A 227 2.34 16.82 7.90
C LEU A 227 1.19 16.37 6.97
N HIS A 228 0.03 17.05 7.01
CA HIS A 228 -1.10 16.80 6.11
C HIS A 228 -0.99 17.53 4.75
N THR A 229 -0.08 18.49 4.60
CA THR A 229 0.14 19.23 3.34
C THR A 229 1.04 18.40 2.41
N PRO A 230 0.75 18.24 1.11
CA PRO A 230 1.68 17.55 0.21
C PRO A 230 3.05 18.24 0.13
N SER A 231 4.14 17.47 0.01
CA SER A 231 5.53 18.00 0.05
C SER A 231 5.82 19.10 -0.98
N TYR A 232 5.16 19.05 -2.13
CA TYR A 232 5.34 20.01 -3.21
C TYR A 232 4.59 21.33 -2.99
N LYS A 233 3.62 21.39 -2.06
CA LYS A 233 2.79 22.58 -1.79
C LYS A 233 3.29 23.37 -0.56
N LEU A 234 2.92 24.65 -0.51
CA LEU A 234 2.92 25.45 0.71
C LEU A 234 1.51 25.38 1.34
N PRO A 235 1.38 25.46 2.67
CA PRO A 235 0.06 25.57 3.31
C PRO A 235 -0.64 26.86 2.89
N GLU A 236 -1.98 26.89 2.95
CA GLU A 236 -2.78 28.08 2.63
C GLU A 236 -2.37 29.29 3.48
N GLN A 237 -2.09 29.05 4.76
CA GLN A 237 -1.56 30.03 5.70
C GLN A 237 -0.09 29.71 5.98
N VAL A 238 0.79 30.47 5.34
CA VAL A 238 2.24 30.34 5.54
C VAL A 238 2.65 31.12 6.79
N ARG A 239 3.09 30.41 7.83
CA ARG A 239 3.70 31.00 9.01
C ARG A 239 5.23 31.00 8.86
N ILE A 240 5.81 32.19 8.87
CA ILE A 240 7.28 32.35 8.92
C ILE A 240 7.73 32.14 10.36
N GLU A 241 8.55 31.11 10.57
CA GLU A 241 9.02 30.72 11.91
C GLU A 241 10.26 31.51 12.32
N ALA A 242 11.11 31.84 11.34
CA ALA A 242 12.26 32.73 11.51
C ALA A 242 12.71 33.27 10.14
N GLU A 243 13.47 34.35 10.18
CA GLU A 243 13.98 35.04 8.99
C GLU A 243 15.49 35.22 9.10
N ALA A 244 16.20 35.06 7.99
CA ALA A 244 17.62 35.38 7.92
C ALA A 244 18.05 35.67 6.47
N THR A 245 19.23 36.26 6.33
CA THR A 245 19.92 36.47 5.05
C THR A 245 21.15 35.57 5.04
N SER A 246 21.51 35.08 3.85
CA SER A 246 22.70 34.25 3.69
C SER A 246 23.97 35.03 4.06
N LYS A 247 24.91 34.35 4.73
CA LYS A 247 26.28 34.82 4.97
C LYS A 247 27.22 33.81 4.34
N ASP A 248 28.04 34.26 3.39
CA ASP A 248 28.98 33.42 2.65
C ASP A 248 28.34 32.17 2.00
N GLY A 249 27.10 32.30 1.54
CA GLY A 249 26.35 31.20 0.91
C GLY A 249 25.65 30.26 1.90
N GLN A 250 25.73 30.51 3.21
CA GLN A 250 25.14 29.67 4.24
C GLN A 250 24.12 30.44 5.11
N ILE A 251 23.12 29.73 5.60
CA ILE A 251 22.12 30.24 6.55
C ILE A 251 21.85 29.20 7.65
N GLU A 252 21.64 29.67 8.87
CA GLU A 252 21.28 28.85 10.04
C GLU A 252 20.02 29.42 10.70
N PHE A 253 19.08 28.54 11.05
CA PHE A 253 17.89 28.87 11.84
C PHE A 253 17.92 28.08 13.15
N ARG A 254 17.44 28.72 14.23
CA ARG A 254 17.25 28.11 15.55
C ARG A 254 15.79 28.24 15.94
N LEU A 255 15.15 27.10 16.13
CA LEU A 255 13.71 26.99 16.32
C LEU A 255 13.44 26.25 17.62
N LEU A 256 12.39 26.62 18.34
CA LEU A 256 11.99 25.87 19.55
C LEU A 256 11.64 24.42 19.20
N ARG A 257 12.04 23.44 19.99
CA ARG A 257 11.58 22.06 19.77
C ARG A 257 10.14 21.88 20.20
N SER A 258 9.81 22.36 21.39
CA SER A 258 8.47 22.31 21.94
C SER A 258 7.73 23.60 21.62
N LEU A 259 6.58 23.48 20.96
CA LEU A 259 5.66 24.58 20.73
C LEU A 259 4.31 24.19 21.31
N GLU A 260 3.90 24.88 22.37
CA GLU A 260 2.72 24.52 23.17
C GLU A 260 2.80 23.07 23.67
N LEU A 261 1.88 22.19 23.25
CA LEU A 261 1.83 20.78 23.59
C LEU A 261 2.45 19.86 22.54
N ARG A 262 3.02 20.43 21.46
CA ARG A 262 3.56 19.69 20.32
C ARG A 262 5.08 19.69 20.33
N ASP A 263 5.67 18.50 20.17
CA ASP A 263 7.09 18.36 19.89
C ASP A 263 7.33 18.35 18.36
N ARG A 264 8.16 19.28 17.90
CA ARG A 264 8.47 19.51 16.49
C ARG A 264 9.61 18.65 15.94
N ALA A 265 10.11 17.67 16.69
CA ALA A 265 11.17 16.77 16.21
C ALA A 265 10.79 15.98 14.95
N SER A 266 9.49 15.71 14.74
CA SER A 266 8.97 15.08 13.52
C SER A 266 8.56 16.08 12.43
N SER A 267 8.80 17.38 12.64
CA SER A 267 8.46 18.42 11.67
C SER A 267 9.41 18.40 10.46
N ARG A 268 8.97 19.08 9.41
CA ARG A 268 9.74 19.26 8.18
C ARG A 268 9.75 20.72 7.79
N TRP A 269 10.89 21.16 7.29
CA TRP A 269 11.20 22.56 7.10
C TRP A 269 11.40 22.88 5.63
N ARG A 270 10.99 24.08 5.22
CA ARG A 270 11.20 24.57 3.85
C ARG A 270 11.64 26.03 3.91
N LEU A 271 12.48 26.44 2.97
CA LEU A 271 12.86 27.83 2.80
C LEU A 271 11.95 28.51 1.78
N VAL A 272 11.60 29.77 2.06
CA VAL A 272 10.83 30.64 1.18
C VAL A 272 11.54 31.97 0.97
N SER A 273 11.41 32.56 -0.23
CA SER A 273 11.85 33.94 -0.50
C SER A 273 10.80 34.92 0.02
N LEU A 274 11.25 35.96 0.74
CA LEU A 274 10.41 37.03 1.28
C LEU A 274 10.49 38.32 0.45
N LYS A 275 10.96 38.24 -0.81
CA LYS A 275 10.91 39.37 -1.76
C LYS A 275 9.49 39.92 -1.93
N ASN A 276 8.48 39.04 -1.90
CA ASN A 276 7.08 39.40 -1.81
C ASN A 276 6.50 38.77 -0.52
N PRO A 277 6.45 39.52 0.60
CA PRO A 277 6.01 38.98 1.89
C PRO A 277 4.58 38.44 1.88
N THR A 278 3.72 38.98 1.01
CA THR A 278 2.32 38.53 0.88
C THR A 278 2.15 37.27 0.03
N GLN A 279 3.20 36.87 -0.69
CA GLN A 279 3.20 35.66 -1.52
C GLN A 279 4.58 34.99 -1.46
N PRO A 280 4.91 34.31 -0.35
CA PRO A 280 6.18 33.61 -0.23
C PRO A 280 6.32 32.52 -1.30
N ILE A 281 7.49 32.45 -1.94
CA ILE A 281 7.79 31.43 -2.96
C ILE A 281 8.80 30.46 -2.38
N ALA A 282 8.54 29.16 -2.51
CA ALA A 282 9.46 28.13 -2.08
C ALA A 282 10.79 28.17 -2.85
N VAL A 283 11.90 28.15 -2.10
CA VAL A 283 13.27 28.20 -2.65
C VAL A 283 14.10 26.98 -2.26
N SER A 284 13.53 26.02 -1.54
CA SER A 284 14.10 24.70 -1.26
C SER A 284 13.04 23.60 -1.34
N ALA A 285 13.50 22.35 -1.40
CA ALA A 285 12.70 21.18 -1.03
C ALA A 285 12.29 21.24 0.46
N VAL A 286 11.27 20.46 0.84
CA VAL A 286 11.06 20.15 2.27
C VAL A 286 12.21 19.30 2.79
N PHE A 287 12.54 19.43 4.07
CA PHE A 287 13.62 18.67 4.67
C PHE A 287 13.26 18.23 6.08
N TYR A 288 13.38 16.93 6.36
CA TYR A 288 13.14 16.36 7.67
C TYR A 288 14.41 16.33 8.52
N ALA A 289 14.25 16.11 9.83
CA ALA A 289 15.37 15.81 10.70
C ALA A 289 16.22 14.66 10.16
N ASN A 290 17.53 14.87 10.06
CA ASN A 290 18.50 13.85 9.65
C ASN A 290 19.60 13.63 10.70
N GLN A 291 19.58 14.39 11.79
CA GLN A 291 20.56 14.33 12.86
C GLN A 291 19.88 14.52 14.21
N TRP A 292 20.40 13.83 15.23
CA TRP A 292 19.97 13.92 16.62
C TRP A 292 21.20 14.18 17.48
N ASP A 293 21.11 15.13 18.39
CA ASP A 293 22.22 15.44 19.30
C ASP A 293 22.39 14.33 20.35
N LYS A 294 23.60 14.22 20.91
CA LYS A 294 23.90 13.19 21.89
C LYS A 294 23.01 13.37 23.14
N GLY A 295 22.41 12.28 23.61
CA GLY A 295 21.55 12.28 24.80
C GLY A 295 20.11 12.73 24.57
N VAL A 296 19.73 13.06 23.32
CA VAL A 296 18.33 13.37 22.97
C VAL A 296 17.47 12.11 22.85
N GLN A 297 18.06 11.04 22.30
CA GLN A 297 17.45 9.73 22.15
C GLN A 297 17.78 8.85 23.37
N ARG A 298 17.06 7.74 23.54
CA ARG A 298 17.37 6.75 24.58
C ARG A 298 18.66 6.01 24.23
N ASP A 299 19.40 5.58 25.26
CA ASP A 299 20.58 4.74 25.09
C ASP A 299 20.16 3.27 24.95
N LEU A 300 19.74 2.89 23.74
CA LEU A 300 19.35 1.51 23.41
C LEU A 300 20.44 0.89 22.53
N PRO A 301 20.84 -0.37 22.77
CA PRO A 301 21.85 -1.03 21.93
C PRO A 301 21.27 -1.42 20.56
N PRO A 302 22.08 -1.58 19.52
CA PRO A 302 21.62 -2.22 18.28
C PRO A 302 21.23 -3.69 18.55
N GLN A 303 20.24 -4.20 17.82
CA GLN A 303 19.87 -5.62 17.85
C GLN A 303 20.49 -6.35 16.66
N SER A 304 20.97 -7.57 16.89
CA SER A 304 21.54 -8.44 15.85
C SER A 304 21.17 -9.89 16.13
N ALA A 305 21.08 -10.69 15.07
CA ALA A 305 20.84 -12.11 15.11
C ALA A 305 22.00 -12.86 14.41
N SER A 306 22.23 -14.11 14.79
CA SER A 306 23.25 -14.97 14.17
C SER A 306 22.69 -15.80 13.01
N SER A 307 21.36 -15.95 12.94
CA SER A 307 20.65 -16.70 11.92
C SER A 307 19.59 -15.80 11.29
N ILE A 308 19.34 -15.99 9.99
CA ILE A 308 18.22 -15.33 9.28
C ILE A 308 16.86 -15.91 9.67
N LYS A 309 16.81 -17.03 10.41
CA LYS A 309 15.58 -17.76 10.71
C LYS A 309 14.59 -16.89 11.48
N GLY A 310 13.41 -16.66 10.91
CA GLY A 310 12.33 -15.99 11.60
C GLY A 310 10.96 -16.43 11.12
N LEU A 311 9.92 -15.95 11.80
CA LEU A 311 8.56 -16.44 11.56
C LEU A 311 7.57 -15.30 11.41
N GLY A 312 6.75 -15.40 10.36
CA GLY A 312 5.60 -14.55 10.15
C GLY A 312 4.34 -15.13 10.78
N ALA A 313 3.30 -14.31 10.90
CA ALA A 313 2.01 -14.69 11.48
C ALA A 313 2.13 -15.35 12.88
N ILE A 314 2.97 -14.77 13.75
CA ILE A 314 3.14 -15.23 15.14
C ILE A 314 1.78 -15.30 15.85
N PRO A 315 1.48 -16.40 16.58
CA PRO A 315 0.26 -16.47 17.37
C PRO A 315 0.16 -15.32 18.38
N ARG A 316 -1.05 -14.84 18.62
CA ARG A 316 -1.28 -13.78 19.61
C ARG A 316 -1.21 -14.35 21.03
N ASN A 317 -0.79 -13.53 21.98
CA ASN A 317 -0.75 -13.86 23.42
C ASN A 317 0.19 -15.00 23.81
N ILE A 318 1.21 -15.29 22.99
CA ILE A 318 2.21 -16.32 23.33
C ILE A 318 2.96 -15.95 24.61
N THR A 319 3.32 -16.97 25.36
CA THR A 319 4.20 -16.93 26.52
C THR A 319 5.55 -17.54 26.16
N THR A 320 6.57 -17.32 26.99
CA THR A 320 7.95 -17.75 26.70
C THR A 320 8.11 -19.27 26.55
N ASP A 321 7.16 -20.07 27.02
CA ASP A 321 7.11 -21.54 26.93
C ASP A 321 6.34 -22.07 25.70
N HIS A 322 5.86 -21.19 24.81
CA HIS A 322 5.16 -21.60 23.59
C HIS A 322 6.10 -22.37 22.63
N GLU A 323 5.60 -23.44 22.00
CA GLU A 323 6.36 -24.32 21.07
C GLU A 323 7.01 -23.60 19.89
N VAL A 324 6.54 -22.39 19.56
CA VAL A 324 7.14 -21.55 18.51
C VAL A 324 8.62 -21.28 18.75
N PHE A 325 9.06 -21.31 20.01
CA PHE A 325 10.46 -21.11 20.37
C PHE A 325 11.32 -22.36 20.13
N ASP A 326 10.71 -23.54 19.96
CA ASP A 326 11.42 -24.78 19.62
C ASP A 326 11.93 -24.73 18.16
N LEU A 327 11.37 -23.86 17.33
CA LEU A 327 11.87 -23.57 15.98
C LEU A 327 13.23 -22.85 15.99
N GLY A 328 13.65 -22.26 17.12
CA GLY A 328 14.91 -21.51 17.22
C GLY A 328 14.90 -20.18 16.44
N ILE A 329 13.72 -19.57 16.26
CA ILE A 329 13.58 -18.29 15.54
C ILE A 329 14.35 -17.16 16.23
N GLN A 330 14.96 -16.28 15.44
CA GLN A 330 15.63 -15.07 15.91
C GLN A 330 14.99 -13.79 15.38
N HIS A 331 14.07 -13.90 14.44
CA HIS A 331 13.27 -12.78 13.94
C HIS A 331 11.77 -13.12 13.90
N ALA A 332 10.92 -12.10 14.00
CA ALA A 332 9.48 -12.26 13.90
C ALA A 332 8.81 -11.05 13.26
N THR A 333 7.74 -11.27 12.49
CA THR A 333 6.77 -10.22 12.17
C THR A 333 5.57 -10.24 13.11
N VAL A 334 5.12 -9.05 13.50
CA VAL A 334 3.89 -8.85 14.28
C VAL A 334 3.02 -7.82 13.59
N ASN A 335 1.81 -8.22 13.18
CA ASN A 335 0.88 -7.33 12.49
C ASN A 335 0.11 -6.47 13.49
N ILE A 336 0.10 -5.15 13.28
CA ILE A 336 -0.57 -4.18 14.14
C ILE A 336 -1.56 -3.36 13.32
N VAL A 337 -2.86 -3.66 13.48
CA VAL A 337 -3.94 -2.84 12.90
C VAL A 337 -4.16 -1.60 13.78
N VAL A 338 -3.48 -0.49 13.45
CA VAL A 338 -3.33 0.66 14.37
C VAL A 338 -4.66 1.35 14.68
N ASN A 339 -5.60 1.38 13.73
CA ASN A 339 -6.94 1.94 13.93
C ASN A 339 -7.90 1.02 14.71
N SER A 340 -7.47 -0.18 15.09
CA SER A 340 -8.16 -1.01 16.09
C SER A 340 -7.72 -0.68 17.53
N LEU A 341 -6.52 -0.13 17.70
CA LEU A 341 -5.92 0.21 19.00
C LEU A 341 -6.32 1.59 19.50
N LEU A 342 -6.52 2.56 18.61
CA LEU A 342 -6.79 3.95 18.97
C LEU A 342 -7.94 4.53 18.15
N ARG A 343 -8.85 5.22 18.82
CA ARG A 343 -10.05 5.82 18.23
C ARG A 343 -10.37 7.19 18.85
N ARG A 344 -11.24 7.95 18.18
CA ARG A 344 -11.73 9.25 18.66
C ARG A 344 -12.82 9.15 19.71
N THR A 345 -13.68 8.15 19.63
CA THR A 345 -14.85 8.01 20.50
C THR A 345 -14.63 6.95 21.59
N PRO A 346 -15.04 7.22 22.84
CA PRO A 346 -14.95 6.24 23.91
C PRO A 346 -15.84 5.02 23.64
N THR A 347 -15.44 3.87 24.15
CA THR A 347 -16.28 2.68 24.31
C THR A 347 -16.01 2.08 25.69
N PRO A 348 -16.85 1.14 26.20
CA PRO A 348 -16.60 0.49 27.48
C PRO A 348 -15.23 -0.22 27.57
N ALA A 349 -14.62 -0.57 26.42
CA ALA A 349 -13.34 -1.26 26.35
C ALA A 349 -12.12 -0.33 26.17
N THR A 350 -12.32 1.00 26.17
CA THR A 350 -11.23 1.96 25.91
C THR A 350 -10.94 2.89 27.09
N LYS A 351 -9.69 3.37 27.16
CA LYS A 351 -9.22 4.33 28.16
C LYS A 351 -8.77 5.64 27.51
N PRO A 352 -9.01 6.80 28.14
CA PRO A 352 -8.58 8.09 27.58
C PRO A 352 -7.06 8.17 27.49
N TYR A 353 -6.57 8.81 26.43
CA TYR A 353 -5.17 9.07 26.15
C TYR A 353 -5.04 10.45 25.52
N VAL A 354 -4.27 11.34 26.15
CA VAL A 354 -4.09 12.71 25.67
C VAL A 354 -2.79 12.78 24.86
N PHE A 355 -2.89 13.28 23.63
CA PHE A 355 -1.75 13.51 22.74
C PHE A 355 -1.89 14.89 22.08
N GLU A 356 -0.86 15.74 22.25
CA GLU A 356 -0.81 17.12 21.72
C GLU A 356 -2.11 17.92 21.99
N GLY A 357 -2.65 17.79 23.22
CA GLY A 357 -3.87 18.49 23.65
C GLY A 357 -5.19 17.84 23.22
N GLN A 358 -5.14 16.75 22.45
CA GLN A 358 -6.34 16.05 21.97
C GLN A 358 -6.56 14.74 22.72
N THR A 359 -7.82 14.44 23.05
CA THR A 359 -8.20 13.18 23.68
C THR A 359 -8.50 12.12 22.62
N PHE A 360 -7.83 10.99 22.76
CA PHE A 360 -8.07 9.74 22.05
C PHE A 360 -8.44 8.65 23.07
N HIS A 361 -8.90 7.51 22.57
CA HIS A 361 -9.28 6.38 23.40
C HIS A 361 -8.57 5.10 22.94
N ILE A 362 -7.77 4.51 23.83
CA ILE A 362 -6.98 3.31 23.56
C ILE A 362 -7.77 2.06 23.94
N ASN A 363 -7.84 1.07 23.05
CA ASN A 363 -8.28 -0.28 23.36
C ASN A 363 -7.22 -1.00 24.20
N SER A 364 -7.40 -0.97 25.53
CA SER A 364 -6.39 -1.46 26.46
C SER A 364 -6.19 -2.99 26.39
N ASN A 365 -7.25 -3.74 26.07
CA ASN A 365 -7.18 -5.20 25.96
C ASN A 365 -6.39 -5.62 24.72
N ALA A 366 -6.64 -4.96 23.58
CA ALA A 366 -5.89 -5.22 22.36
C ALA A 366 -4.41 -4.82 22.50
N LEU A 367 -4.13 -3.69 23.17
CA LEU A 367 -2.76 -3.27 23.45
C LEU A 367 -2.04 -4.25 24.40
N ALA A 368 -2.69 -4.68 25.48
CA ALA A 368 -2.12 -5.66 26.40
C ALA A 368 -1.84 -7.02 25.73
N SER A 369 -2.68 -7.42 24.78
CA SER A 369 -2.47 -8.63 23.97
C SER A 369 -1.22 -8.52 23.10
N LEU A 370 -1.02 -7.37 22.45
CA LEU A 370 0.18 -7.07 21.69
C LEU A 370 1.43 -7.05 22.59
N ASP A 371 1.34 -6.40 23.75
CA ASP A 371 2.43 -6.33 24.73
C ASP A 371 2.90 -7.71 25.15
N LYS A 372 1.96 -8.63 25.42
CA LYS A 372 2.30 -10.00 25.82
C LYS A 372 3.12 -10.71 24.74
N THR A 373 2.69 -10.61 23.48
CA THR A 373 3.44 -11.21 22.35
C THR A 373 4.83 -10.58 22.20
N VAL A 374 4.92 -9.25 22.13
CA VAL A 374 6.20 -8.54 21.92
C VAL A 374 7.17 -8.77 23.08
N HIS A 375 6.66 -8.77 24.31
CA HIS A 375 7.44 -9.06 25.51
C HIS A 375 8.02 -10.48 25.46
N SER A 376 7.19 -11.50 25.20
CA SER A 376 7.64 -12.90 25.11
C SER A 376 8.71 -13.11 24.04
N LEU A 377 8.53 -12.52 22.85
CA LEU A 377 9.53 -12.55 21.77
C LEU A 377 10.83 -11.87 22.21
N THR A 378 10.75 -10.71 22.87
CA THR A 378 11.91 -9.98 23.38
C THR A 378 12.67 -10.78 24.44
N GLN A 379 11.98 -11.45 25.37
CA GLN A 379 12.61 -12.30 26.41
C GLN A 379 13.39 -13.47 25.79
N ARG A 380 12.91 -13.99 24.65
CA ARG A 380 13.59 -15.02 23.86
C ARG A 380 14.62 -14.45 22.86
N LYS A 381 14.97 -13.16 22.98
CA LYS A 381 15.93 -12.44 22.13
C LYS A 381 15.57 -12.41 20.64
N VAL A 382 14.28 -12.55 20.33
CA VAL A 382 13.77 -12.43 18.96
C VAL A 382 13.66 -10.96 18.58
N ILE A 383 14.17 -10.58 17.40
CA ILE A 383 14.03 -9.23 16.84
C ILE A 383 12.62 -9.06 16.29
N ASN A 384 11.86 -8.14 16.89
CA ASN A 384 10.48 -7.85 16.50
C ASN A 384 10.43 -6.82 15.35
N SER A 385 9.76 -7.21 14.26
CA SER A 385 9.43 -6.34 13.13
C SER A 385 7.92 -6.13 13.07
N ALA A 386 7.45 -4.91 13.32
CA ALA A 386 6.02 -4.60 13.33
C ALA A 386 5.52 -4.21 11.93
N ILE A 387 4.52 -4.90 11.40
CA ILE A 387 3.80 -4.47 10.18
C ILE A 387 2.65 -3.56 10.61
N LEU A 388 2.73 -2.28 10.25
CA LEU A 388 1.74 -1.27 10.62
C LEU A 388 0.63 -1.22 9.57
N LEU A 389 -0.60 -1.52 9.96
CA LEU A 389 -1.75 -1.67 9.06
C LEU A 389 -2.90 -0.75 9.47
N ILE A 390 -3.70 -0.31 8.50
CA ILE A 390 -4.93 0.45 8.75
C ILE A 390 -6.09 -0.32 8.14
N GLY A 391 -6.94 -0.91 8.98
CA GLY A 391 -8.13 -1.63 8.51
C GLY A 391 -9.07 -0.69 7.76
N ASN A 392 -9.50 -1.08 6.56
CA ASN A 392 -10.28 -0.23 5.66
C ASN A 392 -11.81 -0.36 5.90
N GLY A 393 -12.23 -0.21 7.16
CA GLY A 393 -13.65 -0.31 7.52
C GLY A 393 -14.45 0.91 7.06
N ARG A 394 -15.60 0.69 6.43
CA ARG A 394 -16.55 1.74 6.01
C ARG A 394 -17.95 1.46 6.55
N ASP A 395 -18.75 2.51 6.74
CA ASP A 395 -20.16 2.38 7.07
C ASP A 395 -21.03 2.10 5.83
N GLU A 396 -22.33 1.95 6.03
CA GLU A 396 -23.32 1.67 4.98
C GLU A 396 -23.42 2.77 3.90
N HIS A 397 -22.91 3.97 4.18
CA HIS A 397 -22.84 5.10 3.24
C HIS A 397 -21.45 5.24 2.60
N GLY A 398 -20.57 4.26 2.81
CA GLY A 398 -19.20 4.27 2.29
C GLY A 398 -18.27 5.24 3.01
N ARG A 399 -18.65 5.81 4.16
CA ARG A 399 -17.80 6.73 4.93
C ARG A 399 -16.79 5.93 5.77
N PRO A 400 -15.54 6.39 5.90
CA PRO A 400 -14.55 5.68 6.71
C PRO A 400 -14.94 5.59 8.20
N LEU A 401 -14.82 4.40 8.80
CA LEU A 401 -15.10 4.17 10.23
C LEU A 401 -14.02 4.74 11.18
N SER A 402 -12.91 5.23 10.62
CA SER A 402 -11.81 5.83 11.36
C SER A 402 -11.22 6.99 10.57
N ALA A 403 -10.87 8.07 11.27
CA ALA A 403 -10.19 9.22 10.69
C ALA A 403 -8.84 8.87 10.05
N MET A 404 -8.22 7.74 10.46
CA MET A 404 -6.95 7.26 9.91
C MET A 404 -7.07 6.63 8.51
N ILE A 405 -8.26 6.27 8.05
CA ILE A 405 -8.46 5.64 6.73
C ILE A 405 -8.45 6.74 5.65
N HIS A 406 -7.62 6.58 4.61
CA HIS A 406 -7.58 7.56 3.53
C HIS A 406 -8.97 7.77 2.90
N PRO A 407 -9.42 9.03 2.71
CA PRO A 407 -10.77 9.31 2.21
C PRO A 407 -11.04 8.67 0.85
N GLU A 408 -10.07 8.71 -0.06
CA GLU A 408 -10.14 8.13 -1.41
C GLU A 408 -9.94 6.60 -1.45
N ALA A 409 -9.72 5.93 -0.31
CA ALA A 409 -9.66 4.48 -0.33
C ALA A 409 -11.02 3.88 -0.79
N GLU A 410 -11.01 2.75 -1.47
CA GLU A 410 -12.21 2.07 -1.94
C GLU A 410 -12.49 0.87 -1.04
N SER A 411 -13.77 0.50 -0.86
CA SER A 411 -14.21 -0.47 0.16
C SER A 411 -13.69 -1.90 -0.01
N GLN A 412 -13.29 -2.28 -1.22
CA GLN A 412 -12.77 -3.61 -1.54
C GLN A 412 -11.32 -3.83 -1.09
N GLY A 413 -10.58 -2.75 -0.81
CA GLY A 413 -9.25 -2.87 -0.22
C GLY A 413 -9.33 -3.41 1.21
N ARG A 414 -8.46 -4.35 1.58
CA ARG A 414 -8.41 -4.93 2.93
C ARG A 414 -7.82 -3.96 3.95
N PHE A 415 -6.76 -3.27 3.56
CA PHE A 415 -6.17 -2.18 4.33
C PHE A 415 -6.10 -0.91 3.49
N ALA A 416 -6.01 0.23 4.17
CA ALA A 416 -5.94 1.55 3.55
C ALA A 416 -4.58 2.22 3.80
N MET A 417 -4.21 3.13 2.92
CA MET A 417 -3.19 4.15 3.19
C MET A 417 -3.66 5.03 4.37
N PRO A 418 -2.76 5.56 5.23
CA PRO A 418 -3.13 6.55 6.24
C PRO A 418 -3.70 7.82 5.61
N ASN A 419 -4.72 8.37 6.25
CA ASN A 419 -5.24 9.68 5.95
C ASN A 419 -4.26 10.77 6.37
N LEU A 420 -3.40 11.15 5.44
CA LEU A 420 -2.53 12.32 5.55
C LEU A 420 -3.06 13.49 4.71
N ALA A 421 -4.33 13.46 4.30
CA ALA A 421 -4.99 14.55 3.58
C ALA A 421 -5.65 15.56 4.53
N THR A 422 -5.94 15.15 5.78
CA THR A 422 -6.58 16.01 6.78
C THR A 422 -5.74 16.15 8.05
N PRO A 423 -5.87 17.27 8.79
CA PRO A 423 -5.22 17.44 10.10
C PRO A 423 -5.64 16.37 11.11
N ASP A 424 -6.92 15.99 11.12
CA ASP A 424 -7.49 15.01 12.05
C ASP A 424 -6.90 13.61 11.84
N GLY A 425 -6.92 13.11 10.60
CA GLY A 425 -6.34 11.81 10.25
C GLY A 425 -4.84 11.75 10.52
N THR A 426 -4.12 12.81 10.18
CA THR A 426 -2.68 12.93 10.42
C THR A 426 -2.36 12.91 11.92
N THR A 427 -3.14 13.61 12.75
CA THR A 427 -2.92 13.64 14.20
C THR A 427 -3.26 12.29 14.84
N ALA A 428 -4.34 11.63 14.42
CA ALA A 428 -4.70 10.30 14.91
C ALA A 428 -3.62 9.26 14.58
N TYR A 429 -3.09 9.29 13.36
CA TYR A 429 -2.00 8.41 12.95
C TYR A 429 -0.73 8.70 13.75
N ARG A 430 -0.33 9.97 13.91
CA ARG A 430 0.82 10.33 14.76
C ARG A 430 0.64 9.89 16.21
N ALA A 431 -0.56 10.02 16.79
CA ALA A 431 -0.82 9.66 18.18
C ALA A 431 -0.57 8.18 18.45
N ILE A 432 -1.03 7.29 17.57
CA ILE A 432 -0.81 5.84 17.72
C ILE A 432 0.63 5.44 17.43
N ILE A 433 1.29 6.05 16.42
CA ILE A 433 2.71 5.79 16.15
C ILE A 433 3.58 6.25 17.33
N TYR A 434 3.29 7.42 17.92
CA TYR A 434 3.97 7.90 19.11
C TYR A 434 3.80 6.94 20.28
N LEU A 435 2.56 6.50 20.53
CA LEU A 435 2.27 5.55 21.60
C LEU A 435 3.08 4.25 21.44
N LEU A 436 3.08 3.65 20.25
CA LEU A 436 3.77 2.38 20.02
C LEU A 436 5.29 2.52 20.14
N THR A 437 5.85 3.56 19.52
CA THR A 437 7.31 3.79 19.50
C THR A 437 7.85 4.15 20.88
N GLU A 438 7.14 4.96 21.66
CA GLU A 438 7.50 5.26 23.05
C GLU A 438 7.41 4.01 23.93
N ARG A 439 6.30 3.25 23.80
CA ARG A 439 5.99 2.09 24.63
C ARG A 439 7.01 0.98 24.48
N TYR A 440 7.36 0.61 23.25
CA TYR A 440 8.30 -0.49 22.95
C TYR A 440 9.76 -0.06 22.93
N THR A 441 10.09 1.06 23.58
CA THR A 441 11.46 1.49 23.78
C THR A 441 11.70 1.93 25.23
N ARG A 442 10.75 1.64 26.14
CA ARG A 442 10.85 2.03 27.55
C ARG A 442 12.08 1.42 28.21
N ALA A 443 12.76 2.22 29.03
CA ALA A 443 13.99 1.84 29.70
C ALA A 443 13.83 0.65 30.67
N ASP A 444 12.62 0.47 31.23
CA ASP A 444 12.30 -0.67 32.10
C ASP A 444 12.02 -1.98 31.35
N GLY A 445 11.97 -1.94 30.01
CA GLY A 445 11.70 -3.12 29.17
C GLY A 445 10.33 -3.75 29.36
N GLN A 446 9.39 -3.07 30.03
CA GLN A 446 8.13 -3.66 30.51
C GLN A 446 7.33 -4.36 29.39
N PHE A 447 7.34 -3.82 28.18
CA PHE A 447 6.53 -4.29 27.05
C PHE A 447 7.36 -4.98 25.95
N GLY A 448 8.65 -5.20 26.18
CA GLY A 448 9.58 -5.66 25.15
C GLY A 448 10.03 -4.53 24.21
N ARG A 449 10.60 -4.89 23.06
CA ARG A 449 11.17 -3.94 22.10
C ARG A 449 10.78 -4.24 20.66
N ILE A 450 10.45 -3.18 19.91
CA ILE A 450 10.26 -3.20 18.45
C ILE A 450 11.26 -2.22 17.84
N SER A 451 12.19 -2.73 17.02
CA SER A 451 13.22 -1.93 16.35
C SER A 451 12.95 -1.74 14.86
N ASN A 452 12.21 -2.66 14.23
CA ASN A 452 11.92 -2.63 12.81
C ASN A 452 10.42 -2.31 12.60
N TRP A 453 10.13 -1.32 11.77
CA TRP A 453 8.76 -0.88 11.47
C TRP A 453 8.50 -1.04 9.97
N ILE A 454 7.78 -2.09 9.59
CA ILE A 454 7.37 -2.37 8.22
C ILE A 454 6.11 -1.53 7.94
N LEU A 455 6.18 -0.75 6.87
CA LEU A 455 5.17 0.24 6.52
C LEU A 455 4.13 -0.37 5.60
N HIS A 456 2.93 -0.56 6.15
CA HIS A 456 1.79 -1.14 5.45
C HIS A 456 2.12 -2.53 4.88
N ASN A 457 1.27 -3.05 4.00
CA ASN A 457 1.50 -4.34 3.37
C ASN A 457 1.46 -4.19 1.85
N GLU A 458 2.45 -4.76 1.16
CA GLU A 458 2.50 -4.91 -0.29
C GLU A 458 2.01 -3.66 -1.03
N ILE A 459 2.74 -2.56 -0.90
CA ILE A 459 2.26 -1.25 -1.39
C ILE A 459 2.17 -1.20 -2.92
N ASP A 460 2.83 -2.14 -3.61
CA ASP A 460 2.71 -2.36 -5.04
C ASP A 460 1.35 -2.99 -5.42
N GLN A 461 0.70 -3.71 -4.50
CA GLN A 461 -0.68 -4.17 -4.62
C GLN A 461 -1.65 -3.17 -3.97
N SER A 462 -1.55 -1.92 -4.41
CA SER A 462 -2.19 -0.78 -3.74
C SER A 462 -3.71 -0.95 -3.59
N GLY A 463 -4.42 -1.47 -4.60
CA GLY A 463 -5.86 -1.64 -4.52
C GLY A 463 -6.33 -2.66 -3.46
N THR A 464 -5.49 -3.62 -3.09
CA THR A 464 -5.85 -4.67 -2.13
C THR A 464 -5.28 -4.38 -0.75
N TRP A 465 -3.97 -4.10 -0.65
CA TRP A 465 -3.25 -4.21 0.62
C TRP A 465 -2.82 -2.89 1.24
N THR A 466 -2.85 -1.78 0.48
CA THR A 466 -2.62 -0.43 1.00
C THR A 466 -3.40 0.58 0.16
N ASN A 467 -4.72 0.53 0.28
CA ASN A 467 -5.67 1.17 -0.63
C ASN A 467 -5.77 2.70 -0.44
N MET A 468 -5.70 3.41 -1.56
CA MET A 468 -5.94 4.85 -1.69
C MET A 468 -6.81 5.12 -2.95
N GLY A 469 -7.54 4.12 -3.43
CA GLY A 469 -8.28 4.12 -4.70
C GLY A 469 -7.40 4.13 -5.95
N ALA A 470 -8.00 4.37 -7.11
CA ALA A 470 -7.29 4.53 -8.38
C ALA A 470 -6.35 5.76 -8.35
N GLN A 471 -5.04 5.54 -8.30
CA GLN A 471 -4.02 6.59 -8.18
C GLN A 471 -2.92 6.48 -9.24
N PRO A 472 -2.41 7.62 -9.76
CA PRO A 472 -1.10 7.67 -10.38
C PRO A 472 0.00 7.37 -9.34
N LEU A 473 1.01 6.60 -9.74
CA LEU A 473 2.06 6.11 -8.83
C LEU A 473 2.73 7.21 -8.00
N LEU A 474 3.09 8.35 -8.60
CA LEU A 474 3.79 9.41 -7.85
C LEU A 474 2.92 10.08 -6.78
N ARG A 475 1.61 10.25 -7.03
CA ARG A 475 0.68 10.77 -6.02
C ARG A 475 0.52 9.80 -4.86
N TYR A 476 0.41 8.51 -5.17
CA TYR A 476 0.38 7.44 -4.17
C TYR A 476 1.66 7.41 -3.32
N LEU A 477 2.83 7.47 -3.98
CA LEU A 477 4.13 7.46 -3.29
C LEU A 477 4.41 8.72 -2.49
N GLU A 478 3.86 9.87 -2.85
CA GLU A 478 3.94 11.09 -2.03
C GLU A 478 3.35 10.83 -0.64
N THR A 479 2.13 10.26 -0.60
CA THR A 479 1.43 9.96 0.66
C THR A 479 2.15 8.85 1.44
N PHE A 480 2.58 7.79 0.74
CA PHE A 480 3.39 6.73 1.34
C PHE A 480 4.69 7.27 1.95
N THR A 481 5.41 8.15 1.24
CA THR A 481 6.68 8.73 1.70
C THR A 481 6.47 9.55 2.96
N ARG A 482 5.42 10.39 3.02
CA ARG A 482 5.08 11.13 4.25
C ARG A 482 4.74 10.18 5.40
N SER A 483 4.01 9.09 5.14
CA SER A 483 3.75 8.05 6.15
C SER A 483 5.04 7.44 6.69
N ALA A 484 5.97 7.06 5.79
CA ALA A 484 7.26 6.50 6.15
C ALA A 484 8.08 7.45 7.02
N ARG A 485 8.07 8.74 6.69
CA ARG A 485 8.76 9.78 7.45
C ARG A 485 8.16 9.97 8.83
N ILE A 486 6.82 9.98 8.95
CA ILE A 486 6.16 10.08 10.25
C ILE A 486 6.59 8.93 11.17
N VAL A 487 6.56 7.69 10.67
CA VAL A 487 6.98 6.51 11.44
C VAL A 487 8.46 6.59 11.80
N TYR A 488 9.33 6.85 10.82
CA TYR A 488 10.77 6.91 11.04
C TYR A 488 11.15 8.00 12.05
N GLN A 489 10.68 9.24 11.87
CA GLN A 489 11.04 10.35 12.76
C GLN A 489 10.53 10.14 14.18
N THR A 490 9.33 9.56 14.32
CA THR A 490 8.76 9.28 15.63
C THR A 490 9.47 8.13 16.32
N ALA A 491 9.82 7.06 15.60
CA ALA A 491 10.57 5.94 16.15
C ALA A 491 12.01 6.33 16.53
N ARG A 492 12.70 7.05 15.63
CA ARG A 492 14.06 7.51 15.85
C ARG A 492 14.19 8.46 17.01
N ARG A 493 13.15 9.22 17.35
CA ARG A 493 13.14 10.03 18.56
C ARG A 493 13.47 9.24 19.83
N PHE A 494 13.05 7.97 19.89
CA PHE A 494 13.24 7.14 21.06
C PHE A 494 14.38 6.14 20.88
N ASP A 495 14.46 5.46 19.74
CA ASP A 495 15.45 4.41 19.49
C ASP A 495 16.45 4.83 18.39
N PRO A 496 17.75 5.02 18.72
CA PRO A 496 18.81 5.33 17.76
C PRO A 496 19.20 4.15 16.86
N HIS A 497 18.42 3.07 16.86
CA HIS A 497 18.53 1.94 15.94
C HIS A 497 17.18 1.58 15.29
N ALA A 498 16.14 2.41 15.45
CA ALA A 498 14.88 2.20 14.75
C ALA A 498 15.04 2.32 13.23
N ARG A 499 14.45 1.39 12.49
CA ARG A 499 14.48 1.34 11.03
C ARG A 499 13.06 1.19 10.48
N VAL A 500 12.83 1.74 9.29
CA VAL A 500 11.56 1.53 8.57
C VAL A 500 11.78 0.73 7.30
N PHE A 501 10.79 -0.07 6.92
CA PHE A 501 10.88 -0.95 5.75
C PHE A 501 9.68 -0.79 4.83
N VAL A 502 9.92 -0.83 3.52
CA VAL A 502 8.88 -0.77 2.48
C VAL A 502 8.46 -2.20 2.14
N SER A 503 7.18 -2.56 2.38
CA SER A 503 6.65 -3.89 2.08
C SER A 503 6.29 -4.03 0.60
N LEU A 504 6.82 -5.06 -0.07
CA LEU A 504 6.75 -5.25 -1.53
C LEU A 504 6.61 -6.73 -1.92
N THR A 505 5.82 -7.03 -2.95
CA THR A 505 5.69 -8.37 -3.53
C THR A 505 6.86 -8.80 -4.41
N HIS A 506 6.81 -10.03 -4.94
CA HIS A 506 7.75 -10.57 -5.93
C HIS A 506 7.61 -9.99 -7.35
N PHE A 507 6.62 -9.14 -7.66
CA PHE A 507 6.38 -8.55 -8.99
C PHE A 507 7.37 -7.40 -9.30
N TRP A 508 8.60 -7.74 -9.69
CA TRP A 508 9.73 -6.81 -9.81
C TRP A 508 9.54 -5.74 -10.91
N THR A 509 9.69 -6.11 -12.19
CA THR A 509 9.42 -5.24 -13.36
C THR A 509 8.06 -5.54 -14.00
N ARG A 510 7.40 -6.63 -13.59
CA ARG A 510 6.03 -6.93 -13.98
C ARG A 510 5.03 -6.27 -13.05
N VAL A 511 3.84 -5.96 -13.56
CA VAL A 511 2.70 -5.51 -12.75
C VAL A 511 1.85 -6.71 -12.36
N SER A 512 1.49 -6.82 -11.07
CA SER A 512 0.56 -7.85 -10.58
C SER A 512 -0.80 -7.71 -11.29
N PRO A 513 -1.49 -8.83 -11.65
CA PRO A 513 -2.81 -8.78 -12.30
C PRO A 513 -3.94 -8.28 -11.38
N GLY A 514 -3.62 -7.89 -10.14
CA GLY A 514 -4.56 -7.32 -9.19
C GLY A 514 -5.11 -5.94 -9.56
N HIS A 515 -6.00 -5.43 -8.72
CA HIS A 515 -6.61 -4.13 -8.87
C HIS A 515 -5.65 -3.02 -8.41
N HIS A 516 -5.45 -1.99 -9.24
CA HIS A 516 -4.55 -0.86 -8.97
C HIS A 516 -3.18 -1.30 -8.46
N THR A 517 -2.37 -1.83 -9.35
CA THR A 517 -1.05 -2.40 -9.04
C THR A 517 0.07 -1.61 -9.71
N PHE A 518 1.26 -1.64 -9.11
CA PHE A 518 2.46 -0.96 -9.59
C PHE A 518 3.62 -1.93 -9.71
N GLN A 519 4.64 -1.57 -10.49
CA GLN A 519 5.90 -2.31 -10.52
C GLN A 519 6.70 -1.99 -9.25
N VAL A 520 7.26 -3.01 -8.62
CA VAL A 520 8.07 -2.87 -7.40
C VAL A 520 9.33 -2.05 -7.66
N ARG A 521 10.02 -2.28 -8.79
CA ARG A 521 11.24 -1.53 -9.12
C ARG A 521 10.98 -0.02 -9.21
N ASP A 522 9.91 0.37 -9.89
CA ASP A 522 9.49 1.77 -10.01
C ASP A 522 9.22 2.42 -8.65
N ILE A 523 8.60 1.68 -7.73
CA ILE A 523 8.37 2.14 -6.36
C ILE A 523 9.71 2.44 -5.67
N ILE A 524 10.66 1.51 -5.71
CA ILE A 524 11.96 1.66 -5.06
C ILE A 524 12.73 2.85 -5.63
N GLU A 525 12.75 3.00 -6.95
CA GLU A 525 13.48 4.09 -7.62
C GLU A 525 12.88 5.46 -7.26
N ARG A 526 11.56 5.60 -7.33
CA ARG A 526 10.85 6.86 -7.02
C ARG A 526 10.87 7.19 -5.53
N PHE A 527 10.74 6.20 -4.65
CA PHE A 527 10.87 6.38 -3.21
C PHE A 527 12.30 6.82 -2.83
N ASN A 528 13.32 6.22 -3.45
CA ASN A 528 14.70 6.62 -3.22
C ASN A 528 14.99 8.04 -3.73
N LEU A 529 14.39 8.46 -4.84
CA LEU A 529 14.48 9.86 -5.31
C LEU A 529 13.92 10.83 -4.26
N ALA A 530 12.72 10.56 -3.73
CA ALA A 530 12.13 11.38 -2.66
C ALA A 530 12.99 11.38 -1.39
N ASN A 531 13.60 10.25 -1.03
CA ASN A 531 14.56 10.17 0.08
C ASN A 531 15.76 11.11 -0.10
N HIS A 532 16.30 11.26 -1.32
CA HIS A 532 17.42 12.16 -1.60
C HIS A 532 17.01 13.63 -1.52
N VAL A 533 15.85 13.98 -2.09
CA VAL A 533 15.36 15.37 -2.16
C VAL A 533 14.93 15.88 -0.78
N GLU A 534 14.26 15.05 0.02
CA GLU A 534 13.65 15.47 1.28
C GLU A 534 14.52 15.25 2.53
N GLY A 535 15.79 14.90 2.33
CA GLY A 535 16.77 14.62 3.38
C GLY A 535 16.98 13.12 3.62
N PRO A 536 18.16 12.55 3.38
CA PRO A 536 18.38 11.10 3.47
C PRO A 536 18.07 10.51 4.86
N PHE A 537 17.45 9.33 4.91
CA PHE A 537 17.18 8.57 6.13
C PHE A 537 17.38 7.07 5.95
N GLU A 538 17.43 6.35 7.06
CA GLU A 538 17.60 4.89 7.10
C GLU A 538 16.26 4.17 6.88
N TRP A 539 16.02 3.76 5.62
CA TRP A 539 14.96 2.86 5.22
C TRP A 539 15.55 1.56 4.64
N GLY A 540 14.75 0.50 4.62
CA GLY A 540 15.06 -0.80 4.02
C GLY A 540 13.87 -1.42 3.28
N ILE A 541 14.01 -2.66 2.83
CA ILE A 541 12.99 -3.41 2.08
C ILE A 541 12.47 -4.58 2.90
N ALA A 542 11.15 -4.76 2.92
CA ALA A 542 10.44 -5.91 3.43
C ALA A 542 9.83 -6.65 2.22
N TYR A 543 10.52 -7.68 1.72
CA TYR A 543 10.23 -8.30 0.42
C TYR A 543 9.50 -9.64 0.58
N HIS A 544 8.55 -9.96 -0.30
CA HIS A 544 7.76 -11.19 -0.24
C HIS A 544 8.05 -12.11 -1.45
N PRO A 545 9.19 -12.83 -1.47
CA PRO A 545 9.57 -13.68 -2.61
C PRO A 545 8.88 -15.04 -2.53
N TYR A 546 7.64 -15.13 -3.01
CA TYR A 546 6.99 -16.43 -3.20
C TYR A 546 7.51 -17.15 -4.45
N PRO A 547 7.47 -18.50 -4.51
CA PRO A 547 7.56 -19.22 -5.78
C PRO A 547 6.47 -18.75 -6.75
N GLU A 548 6.71 -18.84 -8.07
CA GLU A 548 5.72 -18.46 -9.09
C GLU A 548 5.35 -19.65 -9.99
N PRO A 549 4.09 -20.12 -10.00
CA PRO A 549 2.97 -19.64 -9.20
C PRO A 549 3.12 -19.97 -7.71
N MET A 550 2.53 -19.15 -6.84
CA MET A 550 2.58 -19.29 -5.37
C MET A 550 2.08 -20.64 -4.84
N ARG A 551 1.28 -21.39 -5.62
CA ARG A 551 0.82 -22.74 -5.27
C ARG A 551 1.89 -23.84 -5.42
N GLN A 552 3.03 -23.52 -6.02
CA GLN A 552 4.09 -24.47 -6.31
C GLN A 552 5.04 -24.67 -5.12
N SER A 553 5.23 -25.92 -4.71
CA SER A 553 6.21 -26.28 -3.68
C SER A 553 7.65 -26.33 -4.20
N GLN A 554 7.80 -26.66 -5.49
CA GLN A 554 9.08 -26.88 -6.15
C GLN A 554 9.73 -25.57 -6.61
N ALA A 555 10.10 -24.69 -5.67
CA ALA A 555 10.66 -23.37 -5.97
C ALA A 555 11.94 -23.43 -6.86
N TRP A 556 12.66 -24.55 -6.84
CA TRP A 556 13.88 -24.75 -7.62
C TRP A 556 13.65 -24.95 -9.13
N THR A 557 12.43 -25.21 -9.57
CA THR A 557 12.12 -25.37 -10.99
C THR A 557 11.66 -24.07 -11.65
N ASN A 558 11.64 -22.94 -10.91
CA ASN A 558 11.29 -21.65 -11.48
C ASN A 558 12.35 -21.20 -12.49
N HIS A 559 11.91 -20.92 -13.72
CA HIS A 559 12.75 -20.26 -14.72
C HIS A 559 12.86 -18.77 -14.38
N VAL A 560 14.08 -18.29 -14.17
CA VAL A 560 14.35 -16.95 -13.67
C VAL A 560 15.48 -16.28 -14.44
N ASP A 561 15.42 -14.95 -14.46
CA ASP A 561 16.49 -14.09 -14.97
C ASP A 561 17.33 -13.56 -13.81
N TYR A 562 18.66 -13.53 -13.99
CA TYR A 562 19.61 -12.97 -13.03
C TYR A 562 20.02 -11.55 -13.43
N THR A 563 19.04 -10.71 -13.73
CA THR A 563 19.28 -9.32 -14.17
C THR A 563 18.36 -8.35 -13.45
N PHE A 564 18.70 -7.06 -13.48
CA PHE A 564 17.83 -6.02 -12.90
C PHE A 564 16.51 -5.83 -13.64
N ASP A 565 16.37 -6.45 -14.82
CA ASP A 565 15.18 -6.38 -15.67
C ASP A 565 14.25 -7.60 -15.51
N ALA A 566 14.59 -8.54 -14.61
CA ALA A 566 13.80 -9.74 -14.34
C ALA A 566 12.32 -9.41 -14.01
N ASP A 567 11.37 -10.14 -14.60
CA ASP A 567 9.94 -9.91 -14.33
C ASP A 567 9.58 -10.07 -12.85
N PHE A 568 10.22 -11.05 -12.20
CA PHE A 568 10.02 -11.40 -10.81
C PHE A 568 11.35 -11.58 -10.09
N ILE A 569 11.36 -11.28 -8.80
CA ILE A 569 12.40 -11.75 -7.89
C ILE A 569 11.77 -12.81 -6.98
N LEU A 570 12.13 -14.06 -7.24
CA LEU A 570 11.67 -15.26 -6.57
C LEU A 570 12.79 -15.82 -5.68
N PRO A 571 12.54 -16.87 -4.87
CA PRO A 571 13.61 -17.56 -4.17
C PRO A 571 14.76 -17.99 -5.11
N ALA A 572 14.45 -18.37 -6.36
CA ALA A 572 15.41 -18.85 -7.33
C ALA A 572 16.40 -17.82 -7.89
N ASN A 573 16.08 -16.52 -7.88
CA ASN A 573 16.99 -15.44 -8.29
C ASN A 573 17.10 -14.35 -7.21
N ILE A 574 16.94 -14.73 -5.95
CA ILE A 574 16.85 -13.78 -4.83
C ILE A 574 18.09 -12.89 -4.68
N GLU A 575 19.25 -13.29 -5.22
CA GLU A 575 20.48 -12.49 -5.29
C GLU A 575 20.35 -11.20 -6.12
N VAL A 576 19.34 -11.09 -7.00
CA VAL A 576 19.08 -9.89 -7.80
C VAL A 576 18.78 -8.69 -6.90
N LEU A 577 17.94 -8.85 -5.88
CA LEU A 577 17.51 -7.77 -4.99
C LEU A 577 18.68 -7.11 -4.21
N PRO A 578 19.49 -7.85 -3.42
CA PRO A 578 20.61 -7.25 -2.71
C PRO A 578 21.65 -6.67 -3.67
N THR A 579 21.89 -7.30 -4.83
CA THR A 579 22.82 -6.75 -5.83
C THR A 579 22.32 -5.43 -6.41
N PHE A 580 21.02 -5.32 -6.69
CA PHE A 580 20.39 -4.06 -7.12
C PHE A 580 20.54 -2.98 -6.03
N MET A 581 20.31 -3.33 -4.76
CA MET A 581 20.41 -2.42 -3.62
C MET A 581 21.84 -2.05 -3.21
N GLN A 582 22.85 -2.71 -3.76
CA GLN A 582 24.28 -2.37 -3.57
C GLN A 582 24.76 -1.25 -4.48
N GLN A 583 23.97 -0.83 -5.49
CA GLN A 583 24.34 0.31 -6.33
C GLN A 583 24.53 1.57 -5.47
N PRO A 584 25.54 2.43 -5.76
CA PRO A 584 25.87 3.59 -4.92
C PRO A 584 24.69 4.49 -4.57
N ARG A 585 23.73 4.65 -5.50
CA ARG A 585 22.52 5.48 -5.31
C ARG A 585 21.55 4.96 -4.25
N PHE A 586 21.66 3.69 -3.83
CA PHE A 586 20.79 3.11 -2.80
C PHE A 586 21.46 3.01 -1.43
N LEU A 587 22.77 3.28 -1.32
CA LEU A 587 23.49 3.16 -0.06
C LEU A 587 23.05 4.27 0.92
N PHE A 588 23.01 3.93 2.21
CA PHE A 588 22.85 4.89 3.29
C PHE A 588 24.16 5.00 4.06
N GLN A 589 24.77 6.19 4.06
CA GLN A 589 26.08 6.42 4.69
C GLN A 589 27.15 5.41 4.23
N GLY A 590 27.13 5.06 2.94
CA GLY A 590 28.05 4.09 2.34
C GLY A 590 27.75 2.61 2.64
N LYS A 591 26.66 2.30 3.36
CA LYS A 591 26.26 0.94 3.70
C LYS A 591 25.00 0.51 2.95
N GLN A 592 24.90 -0.78 2.65
CA GLN A 592 23.68 -1.37 2.09
C GLN A 592 22.53 -1.23 3.09
N ARG A 593 21.34 -0.94 2.57
CA ARG A 593 20.10 -0.88 3.35
C ARG A 593 19.62 -2.28 3.70
N GLY A 594 18.97 -2.42 4.86
CA GLY A 594 18.49 -3.72 5.33
C GLY A 594 17.41 -4.31 4.41
N ILE A 595 17.49 -5.63 4.22
CA ILE A 595 16.51 -6.41 3.47
C ILE A 595 15.99 -7.51 4.39
N LEU A 596 14.68 -7.47 4.67
CA LEU A 596 13.94 -8.50 5.37
C LEU A 596 13.08 -9.22 4.33
N LEU A 597 13.15 -10.55 4.27
CA LEU A 597 12.14 -11.32 3.55
C LEU A 597 11.01 -11.55 4.56
N SER A 598 9.98 -10.70 4.50
CA SER A 598 9.05 -10.50 5.63
C SER A 598 7.81 -11.38 5.61
N GLU A 599 7.49 -11.99 4.47
CA GLU A 599 6.34 -12.85 4.29
C GLU A 599 6.53 -13.71 3.03
N GLN A 600 6.88 -14.97 3.23
CA GLN A 600 7.03 -15.94 2.14
C GLN A 600 7.04 -17.35 2.70
N GLY A 601 6.54 -18.31 1.93
CA GLY A 601 6.52 -19.71 2.33
C GLY A 601 6.45 -20.64 1.15
N VAL A 602 6.48 -21.93 1.45
CA VAL A 602 6.32 -23.00 0.45
C VAL A 602 4.96 -23.62 0.66
N ASN A 603 4.13 -23.64 -0.39
CA ASN A 603 2.79 -24.20 -0.32
C ASN A 603 2.84 -25.74 -0.36
N ALA A 604 2.03 -26.42 0.44
CA ALA A 604 1.67 -27.82 0.16
C ALA A 604 0.43 -27.87 -0.76
N ALA A 605 0.43 -28.72 -1.78
CA ALA A 605 -0.73 -28.81 -2.69
C ALA A 605 -1.96 -29.44 -2.01
N SER A 606 -1.73 -30.34 -1.05
CA SER A 606 -2.74 -30.91 -0.19
C SER A 606 -2.15 -31.31 1.18
N MET A 607 -2.96 -31.94 2.02
CA MET A 607 -2.53 -32.52 3.30
C MET A 607 -1.96 -33.95 3.17
N SER A 608 -1.77 -34.46 1.95
CA SER A 608 -1.14 -35.77 1.75
C SER A 608 0.30 -35.77 2.31
N ASP A 609 0.78 -36.93 2.72
CA ASP A 609 2.15 -37.09 3.22
C ASP A 609 3.18 -36.67 2.15
N GLU A 610 2.94 -37.07 0.89
CA GLU A 610 3.76 -36.71 -0.26
C GLU A 610 3.85 -35.19 -0.48
N ASP A 611 2.73 -34.47 -0.45
CA ASP A 611 2.71 -33.01 -0.64
C ASP A 611 3.37 -32.27 0.54
N GLN A 612 3.23 -32.80 1.76
CA GLN A 612 3.92 -32.25 2.94
C GLN A 612 5.43 -32.50 2.87
N MET A 613 5.87 -33.67 2.39
CA MET A 613 7.29 -33.94 2.14
C MET A 613 7.84 -33.03 1.04
N LEU A 614 7.06 -32.77 -0.02
CA LEU A 614 7.47 -31.85 -1.09
C LEU A 614 7.56 -30.40 -0.60
N GLN A 615 6.62 -29.97 0.26
CA GLN A 615 6.70 -28.69 0.95
C GLN A 615 7.99 -28.59 1.77
N ALA A 616 8.28 -29.60 2.59
CA ALA A 616 9.47 -29.66 3.42
C ALA A 616 10.77 -29.63 2.60
N ALA A 617 10.82 -30.36 1.47
CA ALA A 617 11.95 -30.30 0.53
C ALA A 617 12.14 -28.89 -0.07
N GLY A 618 11.05 -28.20 -0.41
CA GLY A 618 11.09 -26.80 -0.84
C GLY A 618 11.65 -25.86 0.23
N ILE A 619 11.28 -26.06 1.50
CA ILE A 619 11.84 -25.29 2.62
C ILE A 619 13.35 -25.52 2.72
N ALA A 620 13.79 -26.77 2.69
CA ALA A 620 15.22 -27.12 2.75
C ALA A 620 16.01 -26.43 1.62
N TRP A 621 15.48 -26.43 0.39
CA TRP A 621 16.10 -25.77 -0.75
C TRP A 621 16.14 -24.24 -0.59
N VAL A 622 15.00 -23.60 -0.28
CA VAL A 622 14.90 -22.14 -0.14
C VAL A 622 15.82 -21.64 0.96
N MET A 623 15.77 -22.25 2.14
CA MET A 623 16.59 -21.83 3.28
C MET A 623 18.09 -22.02 3.01
N SER A 624 18.48 -23.15 2.38
CA SER A 624 19.87 -23.41 1.98
C SER A 624 20.40 -22.40 0.95
N ARG A 625 19.53 -21.89 0.07
CA ARG A 625 19.86 -20.84 -0.89
C ARG A 625 19.96 -19.47 -0.22
N VAL A 626 18.90 -19.01 0.44
CA VAL A 626 18.80 -17.66 1.00
C VAL A 626 19.91 -17.37 2.00
N ARG A 627 20.28 -18.32 2.87
CA ARG A 627 21.35 -18.11 3.87
C ARG A 627 22.71 -17.73 3.28
N ARG A 628 22.96 -18.05 2.01
CA ARG A 628 24.21 -17.75 1.31
C ARG A 628 24.19 -16.39 0.61
N VAL A 629 23.02 -15.74 0.52
CA VAL A 629 22.86 -14.45 -0.14
C VAL A 629 23.14 -13.32 0.84
N LYS A 630 24.31 -12.69 0.69
CA LYS A 630 24.73 -11.56 1.53
C LYS A 630 23.79 -10.36 1.35
N GLY A 631 23.48 -9.69 2.45
CA GLY A 631 22.63 -8.49 2.48
C GLY A 631 21.17 -8.78 2.85
N ILE A 632 20.75 -10.05 2.88
CA ILE A 632 19.48 -10.46 3.48
C ILE A 632 19.70 -10.66 4.98
N GLU A 633 18.95 -9.92 5.79
CA GLU A 633 19.09 -9.94 7.25
C GLU A 633 18.19 -10.98 7.92
N ALA A 634 17.03 -11.27 7.33
CA ALA A 634 16.04 -12.18 7.90
C ALA A 634 15.17 -12.83 6.82
N TYR A 635 14.72 -14.05 7.10
CA TYR A 635 13.69 -14.78 6.37
C TYR A 635 12.58 -15.16 7.34
N HIS A 636 11.46 -14.45 7.27
CA HIS A 636 10.24 -14.71 8.03
C HIS A 636 9.35 -15.71 7.28
N TYR A 637 9.40 -16.97 7.69
CA TYR A 637 8.56 -18.01 7.08
C TYR A 637 7.08 -17.70 7.36
N HIS A 638 6.28 -17.58 6.30
CA HIS A 638 4.83 -17.49 6.37
C HIS A 638 4.27 -18.87 6.02
N ALA A 639 3.61 -19.59 6.92
CA ALA A 639 3.12 -19.18 8.24
C ALA A 639 3.41 -20.22 9.34
N TYR A 640 3.23 -19.83 10.60
CA TYR A 640 3.20 -20.78 11.72
C TYR A 640 2.15 -21.88 11.49
N ARG A 641 0.93 -21.52 11.05
CA ARG A 641 -0.21 -22.42 10.91
C ARG A 641 -0.96 -22.20 9.61
N ASP A 642 -1.40 -23.29 8.99
CA ASP A 642 -2.28 -23.29 7.82
C ASP A 642 -3.57 -22.52 8.11
N SER A 643 -3.90 -21.56 7.25
CA SER A 643 -5.13 -20.75 7.33
C SER A 643 -5.78 -20.59 5.95
N PRO A 644 -6.19 -21.69 5.29
CA PRO A 644 -6.60 -21.67 3.89
C PRO A 644 -7.75 -20.71 3.60
N GLU A 645 -8.69 -20.53 4.53
CA GLU A 645 -9.80 -19.56 4.39
C GLU A 645 -9.30 -18.12 4.30
N ALA A 646 -8.23 -17.79 5.03
CA ALA A 646 -7.64 -16.45 5.06
C ALA A 646 -6.62 -16.21 3.95
N GLU A 647 -6.05 -17.29 3.39
CA GLU A 647 -4.92 -17.32 2.46
C GLU A 647 -5.29 -17.82 1.06
N GLY A 648 -6.57 -17.72 0.66
CA GLY A 648 -7.01 -18.11 -0.68
C GLY A 648 -6.81 -19.59 -1.00
N GLY A 649 -6.86 -20.46 0.00
CA GLY A 649 -6.69 -21.90 -0.11
C GLY A 649 -5.24 -22.38 -0.19
N LEU A 650 -4.27 -21.58 0.27
CA LEU A 650 -2.89 -22.02 0.43
C LEU A 650 -2.68 -22.77 1.76
N LEU A 651 -1.76 -23.74 1.74
CA LEU A 651 -1.34 -24.54 2.88
C LEU A 651 0.16 -24.30 3.17
N LEU A 652 0.47 -23.08 3.60
CA LEU A 652 1.84 -22.59 3.87
C LEU A 652 2.38 -22.95 5.26
N GLY A 653 1.51 -23.33 6.19
CA GLY A 653 1.79 -23.55 7.61
C GLY A 653 2.91 -24.57 7.87
N LEU A 654 3.65 -24.35 8.95
CA LEU A 654 4.46 -25.37 9.61
C LEU A 654 3.59 -26.35 10.42
N THR A 655 2.41 -25.90 10.84
CA THR A 655 1.39 -26.72 11.49
C THR A 655 0.09 -26.76 10.67
N ASN A 656 -0.69 -27.82 10.87
CA ASN A 656 -2.02 -28.00 10.30
C ASN A 656 -3.04 -26.98 10.86
N PRO A 657 -4.21 -26.78 10.21
CA PRO A 657 -5.23 -25.84 10.70
C PRO A 657 -5.72 -26.15 12.12
N ASN A 658 -5.82 -27.45 12.45
CA ASN A 658 -6.44 -27.96 13.67
C ASN A 658 -5.46 -28.30 14.80
N SER A 659 -4.17 -27.93 14.67
CA SER A 659 -3.00 -28.40 15.45
C SER A 659 -2.31 -29.65 14.88
N GLY A 660 -1.05 -29.85 15.27
CA GLY A 660 -0.16 -30.89 14.75
C GLY A 660 0.89 -30.34 13.80
N HIS A 661 2.13 -30.79 13.99
CA HIS A 661 3.27 -30.43 13.15
C HIS A 661 3.20 -31.15 11.80
N LYS A 662 3.57 -30.43 10.73
CA LYS A 662 3.83 -31.00 9.40
C LYS A 662 5.30 -31.37 9.30
N HIS A 663 5.70 -32.13 8.28
CA HIS A 663 7.13 -32.34 7.94
C HIS A 663 7.91 -31.03 7.79
N ALA A 664 7.21 -29.96 7.40
CA ALA A 664 7.73 -28.60 7.33
C ALA A 664 8.25 -28.08 8.69
N TRP A 665 7.60 -28.44 9.79
CA TRP A 665 8.02 -28.04 11.15
C TRP A 665 9.40 -28.57 11.48
N ASP A 666 9.61 -29.89 11.37
CA ASP A 666 10.88 -30.53 11.73
C ASP A 666 12.02 -30.02 10.86
N THR A 667 11.76 -29.88 9.55
CA THR A 667 12.70 -29.26 8.60
C THR A 667 13.05 -27.83 9.03
N TYR A 668 12.05 -27.00 9.31
CA TYR A 668 12.31 -25.60 9.67
C TYR A 668 13.00 -25.46 11.04
N ALA A 669 12.65 -26.31 12.00
CA ALA A 669 13.29 -26.39 13.32
C ALA A 669 14.77 -26.78 13.20
N ALA A 670 15.11 -27.73 12.33
CA ALA A 670 16.47 -28.22 12.15
C ALA A 670 17.42 -27.22 11.46
N PHE A 671 16.92 -26.26 10.69
CA PHE A 671 17.75 -25.25 10.00
C PHE A 671 18.67 -24.48 10.96
N ASP A 672 19.92 -24.24 10.58
CA ASP A 672 20.97 -23.61 11.40
C ASP A 672 21.21 -24.30 12.77
N THR A 673 20.97 -25.61 12.87
CA THR A 673 21.30 -26.44 14.03
C THR A 673 22.31 -27.54 13.67
N PRO A 674 22.99 -28.17 14.65
CA PRO A 674 23.86 -29.32 14.38
C PRO A 674 23.15 -30.52 13.72
N GLY A 675 21.82 -30.61 13.80
CA GLY A 675 21.02 -31.68 13.20
C GLY A 675 20.54 -31.39 11.76
N GLU A 676 20.84 -30.22 11.20
CA GLU A 676 20.34 -29.80 9.89
C GLU A 676 20.65 -30.81 8.78
N GLU A 677 21.90 -31.29 8.70
CA GLU A 677 22.34 -32.17 7.61
C GLU A 677 21.56 -33.48 7.57
N GLU A 678 21.34 -34.09 8.74
CA GLU A 678 20.52 -35.31 8.86
C GLU A 678 19.06 -35.03 8.50
N ALA A 679 18.50 -33.95 9.06
CA ALA A 679 17.10 -33.58 8.82
C ALA A 679 16.82 -33.22 7.36
N PHE A 680 17.78 -32.67 6.62
CA PHE A 680 17.60 -32.25 5.23
C PHE A 680 17.88 -33.37 4.22
N ARG A 681 18.48 -34.49 4.64
CA ARG A 681 18.94 -35.55 3.71
C ARG A 681 17.84 -36.09 2.80
N PHE A 682 16.59 -36.17 3.28
CA PHE A 682 15.46 -36.64 2.48
C PHE A 682 15.12 -35.70 1.30
N ALA A 683 15.43 -34.40 1.42
CA ALA A 683 15.03 -33.39 0.45
C ALA A 683 15.84 -33.48 -0.85
N TRP A 684 17.14 -33.81 -0.76
CA TRP A 684 18.05 -33.83 -1.90
C TRP A 684 17.61 -34.75 -3.04
N PRO A 685 17.24 -36.03 -2.80
CA PRO A 685 16.72 -36.88 -3.87
C PRO A 685 15.37 -36.39 -4.45
N ILE A 686 14.52 -35.72 -3.67
CA ILE A 686 13.27 -35.11 -4.17
C ILE A 686 13.57 -33.95 -5.11
N ILE A 687 14.57 -33.14 -4.78
CA ILE A 687 15.01 -31.99 -5.58
C ILE A 687 15.78 -32.44 -6.83
N GLY A 688 16.42 -33.61 -6.78
CA GLY A 688 17.27 -34.15 -7.86
C GLY A 688 18.74 -33.77 -7.74
N ILE A 689 19.22 -33.52 -6.52
CA ILE A 689 20.62 -33.14 -6.20
C ILE A 689 21.20 -34.05 -5.11
N SER A 690 22.52 -34.03 -4.90
CA SER A 690 23.20 -34.80 -3.85
C SER A 690 23.23 -34.10 -2.49
N GLY A 691 23.13 -32.77 -2.49
CA GLY A 691 23.29 -31.95 -1.29
C GLY A 691 23.22 -30.45 -1.59
N PRO A 692 23.24 -29.60 -0.55
CA PRO A 692 23.05 -28.16 -0.67
C PRO A 692 24.20 -27.46 -1.42
N GLU A 693 25.37 -28.10 -1.53
CA GLU A 693 26.52 -27.62 -2.30
C GLU A 693 26.25 -27.46 -3.79
N GLN A 694 25.28 -28.22 -4.33
CA GLN A 694 24.88 -28.13 -5.75
C GLN A 694 23.89 -26.99 -6.04
N ILE A 695 23.39 -26.30 -5.01
CA ILE A 695 22.53 -25.14 -5.20
C ILE A 695 23.42 -23.93 -5.50
N GLU A 696 23.46 -23.45 -6.74
CA GLU A 696 24.33 -22.34 -7.15
C GLU A 696 23.70 -20.96 -6.94
N LEU A 697 24.51 -19.96 -6.61
CA LEU A 697 24.16 -18.54 -6.76
C LEU A 697 24.78 -18.05 -8.06
N HIS A 698 24.05 -17.24 -8.82
CA HIS A 698 24.49 -16.79 -10.13
C HIS A 698 24.95 -15.33 -10.08
N PRO A 699 25.95 -14.93 -10.88
CA PRO A 699 26.28 -13.52 -11.07
C PRO A 699 25.07 -12.74 -11.61
N VAL A 700 24.79 -11.59 -11.01
CA VAL A 700 23.71 -10.70 -11.45
C VAL A 700 24.23 -9.66 -12.42
N ALA A 701 23.61 -9.54 -13.60
CA ALA A 701 23.96 -8.55 -14.60
C ALA A 701 23.03 -7.32 -14.55
N PRO A 702 23.49 -6.10 -14.94
CA PRO A 702 22.63 -4.93 -14.97
C PRO A 702 21.46 -5.04 -15.96
N HIS A 703 21.68 -5.73 -17.08
CA HIS A 703 20.70 -5.90 -18.15
C HIS A 703 20.75 -7.32 -18.70
N SER A 704 19.62 -7.76 -19.24
CA SER A 704 19.59 -8.98 -20.05
C SER A 704 20.51 -8.80 -21.27
N PRO A 705 21.37 -9.78 -21.61
CA PRO A 705 22.07 -9.77 -22.87
C PRO A 705 21.00 -9.60 -23.95
N ALA A 706 21.11 -8.56 -24.76
CA ALA A 706 20.16 -8.33 -25.84
C ALA A 706 20.02 -9.65 -26.60
N GLN A 707 18.82 -10.25 -26.55
CA GLN A 707 18.51 -11.33 -27.47
C GLN A 707 18.53 -10.65 -28.83
N ASN A 708 19.61 -10.84 -29.59
CA ASN A 708 19.66 -10.52 -31.00
C ASN A 708 18.45 -11.20 -31.65
N LYS A 709 17.38 -10.44 -31.85
CA LYS A 709 16.23 -10.80 -32.66
C LYS A 709 16.40 -10.17 -34.03
#